data_AF-A0A536B4R8-F1
#
_entry.id   AF-A0A536B4R8-F1
#
_cell.length_a   1.000
_cell.length_b   1.000
_cell.length_c   1.000
_cell.angle_alpha   90.00
_cell.angle_beta   90.00
_cell.angle_gamma   90.00
#
_symmetry.space_group_name_H-M   'P 1'
#
loop_
_entity.id
_entity.type
_entity.pdbx_description
1 polymer ?
#
loop_
_entity_poly.entity_id
_entity_poly.type
_entity_poly.pdbx_seq_one_letter_code
_entity_poly.pdbx_strand_id
1 'polypeptide(L)'
;MHRPVLPAAALAALLFLLYALGACPTIYVGDSGELVTAVHLLGIPHPPGAPLYVLLGKVWTVLLPAGSVAWRMSLFSAVFAAASCGLLYRLCRRLRLAPVAGLLAALLLAFAPSFWGEANIQRVYSLGAVFVVLATDAACRWNERREPRLLAWAFFLAGLGVTAHIFMAVYALALAGFVAVRQPAVLRRPRQLAAAGGALLAGLLPYLYLPIRSRMNPRLDWGNPETLRAFLDVVLRRDFWPRAWIEGPADVPVILGDWLRSFATELTWAGAVLAAVGVVVGWRRGQPVLLALLVMLGNVAAMAAHGSRSDLFLWHRYYIPSYVMAALLAGIGCQAVLERLPRAIRMLPLAIPLSLLVTGWAPFDRSRYRVAEDFSTALLGSLPPGAHLIATDDNILFVLMYLHLVEGQRPDVDLILQGVGEADLPPLRFNPDTDPVFFTHHPNWTLPQLDMVPVGLTFQARRRGMPPPAPVITLTALPGEDDPRVPKDYLTQNLIGHLHYMLGVTFDARDWPRAAREFAGAAAASPDNDVLFYNLGLIYARDGLYDEAAAAFARSHAINPRHLASATQPRASDRLAEVRAEQARIARLEESLAGDPSVAGTPAASAARHARLAELLEARGEPVAARGHRLRALTAS
;
A
#
# COMPACT_ATOMS: atom_id res chain seq x y z
N MET A 1 43.53 7.10 12.65
CA MET A 1 42.51 6.77 11.62
C MET A 1 41.16 7.29 12.06
N HIS A 2 40.70 8.41 11.51
CA HIS A 2 39.36 8.93 11.81
C HIS A 2 38.31 7.89 11.41
N ARG A 3 37.49 7.46 12.37
CA ARG A 3 36.31 6.64 12.08
C ARG A 3 35.46 7.40 11.04
N PRO A 4 34.89 6.75 10.01
CA PRO A 4 34.13 7.40 8.93
C PRO A 4 32.77 7.96 9.40
N VAL A 5 32.69 8.43 10.65
CA VAL A 5 31.50 8.98 11.30
C VAL A 5 31.13 10.32 10.67
N LEU A 6 32.10 11.22 10.47
CA LEU A 6 31.81 12.54 9.91
C LEU A 6 31.29 12.47 8.46
N PRO A 7 31.92 11.71 7.52
CA PRO A 7 31.36 11.57 6.16
C PRO A 7 30.01 10.85 6.13
N ALA A 8 29.79 9.86 7.01
CA ALA A 8 28.50 9.19 7.14
C ALA A 8 27.40 10.15 7.61
N ALA A 9 27.69 10.98 8.61
CA ALA A 9 26.77 11.98 9.13
C ALA A 9 26.48 13.09 8.10
N ALA A 10 27.49 13.55 7.37
CA ALA A 10 27.32 14.53 6.29
C ALA A 10 26.45 13.98 5.15
N LEU A 11 26.65 12.72 4.75
CA LEU A 11 25.80 12.04 3.76
C LEU A 11 24.36 11.94 4.24
N ALA A 12 24.14 11.52 5.49
CA ALA A 12 22.80 11.46 6.07
C ALA A 12 22.14 12.84 6.15
N ALA A 13 22.88 13.89 6.54
CA ALA A 13 22.33 15.25 6.58
C ALA A 13 21.91 15.73 5.17
N LEU A 14 22.72 15.49 4.14
CA LEU A 14 22.39 15.85 2.77
C LEU A 14 21.16 15.10 2.25
N LEU A 15 21.09 13.79 2.49
CA LEU A 15 19.93 12.98 2.09
C LEU A 15 18.66 13.36 2.86
N PHE A 16 18.78 13.72 4.14
CA PHE A 16 17.65 14.23 4.91
C PHE A 16 17.09 15.51 4.29
N LEU A 17 17.95 16.47 3.92
CA LEU A 17 17.49 17.69 3.25
C LEU A 17 16.78 17.37 1.93
N LEU A 18 17.31 16.43 1.15
CA LEU A 18 16.71 15.99 -0.10
C LEU A 18 15.31 15.39 0.11
N TYR A 19 15.16 14.47 1.07
CA TYR A 19 13.86 13.87 1.38
C TYR A 19 12.90 14.89 2.01
N ALA A 20 13.38 15.76 2.89
CA ALA A 20 12.56 16.80 3.50
C ALA A 20 11.98 17.78 2.47
N LEU A 21 12.73 18.09 1.41
CA LEU A 21 12.24 18.91 0.29
C LEU A 21 11.12 18.22 -0.50
N GLY A 22 11.18 16.90 -0.66
CA GLY A 22 10.17 16.10 -1.34
C GLY A 22 9.11 15.48 -0.42
N ALA A 23 9.12 15.81 0.87
CA ALA A 23 8.24 15.19 1.86
C ALA A 23 6.78 15.60 1.67
N CYS A 24 5.86 14.67 1.92
CA CYS A 24 4.43 14.94 1.85
C CYS A 24 4.04 15.99 2.92
N PRO A 25 3.44 17.12 2.53
CA PRO A 25 3.08 18.20 3.45
C PRO A 25 1.77 17.95 4.22
N THR A 26 1.05 16.88 3.89
CA THR A 26 -0.16 16.41 4.58
C THR A 26 -0.13 14.89 4.68
N ILE A 27 -1.27 14.29 4.97
CA ILE A 27 -1.47 12.86 5.09
C ILE A 27 -1.50 12.18 3.72
N TYR A 28 -0.83 11.04 3.64
CA TYR A 28 -0.82 10.21 2.44
C TYR A 28 -1.84 9.05 2.55
N VAL A 29 -2.14 8.41 1.42
CA VAL A 29 -3.01 7.22 1.34
C VAL A 29 -2.36 5.95 1.96
N GLY A 30 -3.16 4.89 2.08
CA GLY A 30 -2.83 3.65 2.79
C GLY A 30 -2.66 3.87 4.29
N ASP A 31 -1.76 3.11 4.92
CA ASP A 31 -1.57 3.07 6.39
C ASP A 31 -1.21 4.40 7.06
N SER A 32 -0.87 5.43 6.29
CA SER A 32 -0.32 6.68 6.81
C SER A 32 -1.28 7.37 7.78
N GLY A 33 -2.57 7.46 7.42
CA GLY A 33 -3.62 8.06 8.23
C GLY A 33 -3.76 7.42 9.61
N GLU A 34 -3.77 6.08 9.64
CA GLU A 34 -3.88 5.30 10.86
C GLU A 34 -2.61 5.42 11.72
N LEU A 35 -1.43 5.25 11.11
CA LEU A 35 -0.15 5.31 11.81
C LEU A 35 0.08 6.68 12.46
N VAL A 36 -0.24 7.76 11.75
CA VAL A 36 -0.14 9.13 12.30
C VAL A 36 -1.15 9.34 13.43
N THR A 37 -2.39 8.84 13.27
CA THR A 37 -3.42 8.90 14.31
C THR A 37 -3.00 8.11 15.56
N ALA A 38 -2.44 6.91 15.39
CA ALA A 38 -1.88 6.09 16.45
C ALA A 38 -0.73 6.79 17.16
N VAL A 39 0.19 7.42 16.41
CA VAL A 39 1.26 8.25 17.00
C VAL A 39 0.69 9.41 17.81
N HIS A 40 -0.28 10.14 17.28
CA HIS A 40 -0.84 11.31 17.95
C HIS A 40 -1.56 10.94 19.25
N LEU A 41 -2.41 9.92 19.19
CA LEU A 41 -3.27 9.47 20.30
C LEU A 41 -2.60 8.43 21.21
N LEU A 42 -1.37 8.00 20.90
CA LEU A 42 -0.77 6.78 21.47
C LEU A 42 -1.72 5.59 21.32
N GLY A 43 -2.29 5.36 20.14
CA GLY A 43 -3.15 4.21 19.84
C GLY A 43 -2.37 2.92 19.59
N ILE A 44 -3.10 1.86 19.26
CA ILE A 44 -2.59 0.59 18.74
C ILE A 44 -3.07 0.45 17.29
N PRO A 45 -2.20 0.65 16.28
CA PRO A 45 -2.54 0.47 14.88
C PRO A 45 -2.61 -1.02 14.51
N HIS A 46 -2.93 -1.28 13.25
CA HIS A 46 -3.06 -2.63 12.71
C HIS A 46 -1.86 -3.56 13.03
N PRO A 47 -2.10 -4.88 13.14
CA PRO A 47 -1.09 -5.88 13.46
C PRO A 47 0.23 -5.74 12.66
N PRO A 48 1.41 -5.76 13.32
CA PRO A 48 1.61 -6.16 14.72
C PRO A 48 1.56 -4.98 15.72
N GLY A 49 1.03 -3.82 15.34
CA GLY A 49 0.90 -2.64 16.22
C GLY A 49 2.14 -1.73 16.33
N ALA A 50 3.31 -2.16 15.81
CA ALA A 50 4.54 -1.36 15.69
C ALA A 50 4.84 -0.39 16.87
N PRO A 51 4.87 -0.87 18.14
CA PRO A 51 4.89 0.02 19.30
C PRO A 51 6.10 0.93 19.38
N LEU A 52 7.26 0.51 18.86
CA LEU A 52 8.45 1.38 18.84
C LEU A 52 8.28 2.55 17.86
N TYR A 53 7.60 2.33 16.73
CA TYR A 53 7.28 3.40 15.79
C TYR A 53 6.32 4.41 16.45
N VAL A 54 5.28 3.93 17.11
CA VAL A 54 4.29 4.78 17.82
C VAL A 54 4.96 5.64 18.90
N LEU A 55 5.77 5.01 19.76
CA LEU A 55 6.43 5.70 20.87
C LEU A 55 7.47 6.72 20.40
N LEU A 56 8.33 6.36 19.43
CA LEU A 56 9.31 7.28 18.87
C LEU A 56 8.65 8.40 18.06
N GLY A 57 7.59 8.09 17.32
CA GLY A 57 6.79 9.09 16.61
C GLY A 57 6.13 10.09 17.56
N LYS A 58 5.63 9.63 18.73
CA LYS A 58 5.06 10.54 19.74
C LYS A 58 6.13 11.48 20.28
N VAL A 59 7.30 10.96 20.63
CA VAL A 59 8.42 11.80 21.08
C VAL A 59 8.81 12.81 20.00
N TRP A 60 8.93 12.37 18.74
CA TRP A 60 9.27 13.23 17.61
C TRP A 60 8.27 14.37 17.41
N THR A 61 6.97 14.06 17.38
CA THR A 61 5.91 15.05 17.14
C THR A 61 5.79 16.08 18.26
N VAL A 62 6.20 15.73 19.48
CA VAL A 62 6.32 16.65 20.63
C VAL A 62 7.57 17.52 20.51
N LEU A 63 8.71 16.97 20.10
CA LEU A 63 9.96 17.71 19.96
C LEU A 63 10.00 18.67 18.77
N LEU A 64 9.22 18.40 17.72
CA LEU A 64 9.08 19.25 16.53
C LEU A 64 7.68 19.88 16.48
N PRO A 65 7.42 21.02 17.16
CA PRO A 65 6.09 21.61 17.26
C PRO A 65 5.72 22.51 16.06
N ALA A 66 6.07 22.11 14.82
CA ALA A 66 5.83 22.91 13.61
C ALA A 66 5.09 22.13 12.52
N GLY A 67 4.22 22.81 11.77
CA GLY A 67 3.40 22.20 10.72
C GLY A 67 2.37 21.18 11.24
N SER A 68 1.70 20.48 10.32
CA SER A 68 0.75 19.41 10.62
C SER A 68 1.46 18.19 11.22
N VAL A 69 0.72 17.35 11.96
CA VAL A 69 1.29 16.12 12.53
C VAL A 69 1.74 15.16 11.43
N ALA A 70 0.99 15.09 10.32
CA ALA A 70 1.37 14.30 9.15
C ALA A 70 2.71 14.77 8.54
N TRP A 71 2.91 16.07 8.37
CA TRP A 71 4.18 16.59 7.83
C TRP A 71 5.37 16.27 8.74
N ARG A 72 5.20 16.43 10.07
CA ARG A 72 6.24 16.02 11.04
C ARG A 72 6.57 14.55 10.88
N MET A 73 5.57 13.70 10.68
CA MET A 73 5.79 12.26 10.48
C MET A 73 6.39 11.92 9.09
N SER A 74 6.21 12.75 8.06
CA SER A 74 7.00 12.64 6.81
C SER A 74 8.47 12.88 7.09
N LEU A 75 8.79 13.92 7.88
CA LEU A 75 10.16 14.22 8.27
C LEU A 75 10.76 13.14 9.18
N PHE A 76 9.94 12.47 9.99
CA PHE A 76 10.34 11.29 10.76
C PHE A 76 10.82 10.18 9.82
N SER A 77 10.05 9.85 8.78
CA SER A 77 10.49 8.88 7.77
C SER A 77 11.77 9.32 7.06
N ALA A 78 11.86 10.60 6.67
CA ALA A 78 13.03 11.16 5.99
C ALA A 78 14.31 11.03 6.83
N VAL A 79 14.25 11.32 8.14
CA VAL A 79 15.44 11.25 9.01
C VAL A 79 15.92 9.82 9.20
N PHE A 80 15.00 8.85 9.39
CA PHE A 80 15.39 7.44 9.51
C PHE A 80 15.88 6.87 8.19
N ALA A 81 15.28 7.26 7.06
CA ALA A 81 15.73 6.85 5.73
C ALA A 81 17.18 7.33 5.49
N ALA A 82 17.43 8.62 5.71
CA ALA A 82 18.76 9.20 5.55
C ALA A 82 19.79 8.62 6.54
N ALA A 83 19.38 8.37 7.79
CA ALA A 83 20.23 7.71 8.78
C ALA A 83 20.61 6.29 8.34
N SER A 84 19.69 5.53 7.76
CA SER A 84 19.99 4.18 7.26
C SER A 84 21.05 4.19 6.14
N CYS A 85 21.00 5.16 5.22
CA CYS A 85 22.00 5.35 4.15
C CYS A 85 23.37 5.74 4.71
N GLY A 86 23.41 6.69 5.66
CA GLY A 86 24.65 7.06 6.36
C GLY A 86 25.26 5.89 7.14
N LEU A 87 24.43 5.10 7.82
CA LEU A 87 24.85 3.88 8.53
C LEU A 87 25.35 2.81 7.56
N LEU A 88 24.72 2.65 6.39
CA LEU A 88 25.12 1.71 5.36
C LEU A 88 26.49 2.11 4.78
N TYR A 89 26.69 3.39 4.48
CA TYR A 89 27.99 3.93 4.11
C TYR A 89 29.05 3.60 5.17
N ARG A 90 28.74 3.84 6.45
CA ARG A 90 29.64 3.53 7.57
C ARG A 90 29.98 2.05 7.64
N LEU A 91 29.00 1.17 7.46
CA LEU A 91 29.17 -0.28 7.39
C LEU A 91 30.10 -0.67 6.23
N CYS A 92 29.87 -0.15 5.02
CA CYS A 92 30.75 -0.37 3.86
C CYS A 92 32.20 0.03 4.14
N ARG A 93 32.41 1.18 4.80
CA ARG A 93 33.75 1.65 5.19
C ARG A 93 34.40 0.75 6.26
N ARG A 94 33.61 0.21 7.20
CA ARG A 94 34.11 -0.78 8.19
C ARG A 94 34.53 -2.08 7.50
N LEU A 95 33.80 -2.51 6.47
CA LEU A 95 34.15 -3.64 5.59
C LEU A 95 35.31 -3.33 4.63
N ARG A 96 36.02 -2.21 4.83
CA ARG A 96 37.21 -1.77 4.08
C ARG A 96 36.95 -1.49 2.59
N LEU A 97 35.69 -1.29 2.18
CA LEU A 97 35.36 -0.83 0.83
C LEU A 97 35.77 0.62 0.65
N ALA A 98 36.28 1.02 -0.51
CA ALA A 98 36.67 2.39 -0.85
C ALA A 98 35.51 3.40 -0.66
N PRO A 99 35.78 4.72 -0.47
CA PRO A 99 34.72 5.70 -0.25
C PRO A 99 33.67 5.70 -1.37
N VAL A 100 34.11 5.57 -2.63
CA VAL A 100 33.21 5.49 -3.79
C VAL A 100 32.30 4.26 -3.72
N ALA A 101 32.83 3.08 -3.41
CA ALA A 101 32.03 1.86 -3.29
C ALA A 101 30.99 1.96 -2.15
N GLY A 102 31.37 2.58 -1.04
CA GLY A 102 30.43 2.86 0.05
C GLY A 102 29.36 3.89 -0.34
N LEU A 103 29.73 4.95 -1.05
CA LEU A 103 28.78 5.95 -1.56
C LEU A 103 27.81 5.32 -2.55
N LEU A 104 28.30 4.47 -3.46
CA LEU A 104 27.46 3.74 -4.41
C LEU A 104 26.41 2.90 -3.69
N ALA A 105 26.79 2.12 -2.67
CA ALA A 105 25.83 1.33 -1.89
C ALA A 105 24.78 2.22 -1.20
N ALA A 106 25.22 3.28 -0.52
CA ALA A 106 24.31 4.16 0.20
C ALA A 106 23.35 4.94 -0.72
N LEU A 107 23.84 5.41 -1.87
CA LEU A 107 23.05 6.17 -2.84
C LEU A 107 22.15 5.27 -3.70
N LEU A 108 22.55 4.03 -3.99
CA LEU A 108 21.64 3.05 -4.61
C LEU A 108 20.43 2.80 -3.73
N LEU A 109 20.63 2.60 -2.42
CA LEU A 109 19.52 2.50 -1.49
C LEU A 109 18.73 3.82 -1.42
N ALA A 110 19.42 4.96 -1.30
CA ALA A 110 18.78 6.26 -1.13
C ALA A 110 17.83 6.61 -2.27
N PHE A 111 18.20 6.27 -3.50
CA PHE A 111 17.44 6.59 -4.71
C PHE A 111 16.67 5.40 -5.26
N ALA A 112 16.62 4.28 -4.54
CA ALA A 112 15.75 3.17 -4.89
C ALA A 112 14.29 3.64 -4.83
N PRO A 113 13.51 3.55 -5.93
CA PRO A 113 12.11 3.93 -6.02
C PRO A 113 11.26 3.64 -4.79
N SER A 114 11.26 2.39 -4.31
CA SER A 114 10.45 2.01 -3.15
C SER A 114 10.96 2.63 -1.86
N PHE A 115 12.29 2.70 -1.69
CA PHE A 115 12.87 3.26 -0.48
C PHE A 115 12.66 4.78 -0.39
N TRP A 116 12.80 5.50 -1.50
CA TRP A 116 12.55 6.93 -1.57
C TRP A 116 11.05 7.23 -1.39
N GLY A 117 10.16 6.49 -2.05
CA GLY A 117 8.73 6.64 -1.85
C GLY A 117 8.33 6.57 -0.37
N GLU A 118 8.89 5.60 0.37
CA GLU A 118 8.67 5.42 1.81
C GLU A 118 9.40 6.47 2.68
N ALA A 119 10.45 7.11 2.19
CA ALA A 119 11.16 8.18 2.91
C ALA A 119 10.35 9.49 2.97
N ASN A 120 9.44 9.71 2.02
CA ASN A 120 8.70 10.97 1.87
C ASN A 120 7.27 10.94 2.45
N ILE A 121 6.83 9.83 3.05
CA ILE A 121 5.47 9.61 3.58
C ILE A 121 5.50 8.98 4.98
N GLN A 122 4.35 8.92 5.67
CA GLN A 122 4.29 8.60 7.10
C GLN A 122 4.18 7.08 7.36
N ARG A 123 5.28 6.34 7.18
CA ARG A 123 5.28 4.87 7.30
C ARG A 123 6.49 4.30 8.07
N VAL A 124 6.40 3.02 8.39
CA VAL A 124 7.31 2.27 9.30
C VAL A 124 8.63 1.82 8.65
N TYR A 125 8.73 1.78 7.33
CA TYR A 125 9.80 1.06 6.62
C TYR A 125 11.19 1.67 6.79
N SER A 126 11.30 2.99 6.80
CA SER A 126 12.56 3.73 6.96
C SER A 126 13.22 3.45 8.33
N LEU A 127 12.40 3.41 9.39
CA LEU A 127 12.84 2.99 10.73
C LEU A 127 13.28 1.51 10.73
N GLY A 128 12.54 0.64 10.05
CA GLY A 128 12.91 -0.76 9.85
C GLY A 128 14.29 -0.92 9.18
N ALA A 129 14.58 -0.14 8.15
CA ALA A 129 15.85 -0.17 7.43
C ALA A 129 17.05 0.19 8.33
N VAL A 130 16.88 1.14 9.26
CA VAL A 130 17.91 1.44 10.28
C VAL A 130 18.26 0.19 11.10
N PHE A 131 17.25 -0.56 11.56
CA PHE A 131 17.48 -1.78 12.32
C PHE A 131 18.13 -2.89 11.49
N VAL A 132 17.77 -3.04 10.21
CA VAL A 132 18.45 -3.96 9.29
C VAL A 132 19.95 -3.63 9.22
N VAL A 133 20.32 -2.37 9.00
CA VAL A 133 21.73 -1.95 8.89
C VAL A 133 22.48 -2.10 10.21
N LEU A 134 21.88 -1.67 11.33
CA LEU A 134 22.51 -1.76 12.66
C LEU A 134 22.74 -3.21 13.10
N ALA A 135 21.73 -4.07 12.93
CA ALA A 135 21.84 -5.48 13.27
C ALA A 135 22.86 -6.19 12.35
N THR A 136 22.96 -5.78 11.07
CA THR A 136 23.95 -6.31 10.12
C THR A 136 25.37 -5.90 10.52
N ASP A 137 25.56 -4.64 10.92
CA ASP A 137 26.85 -4.16 11.42
C ASP A 137 27.29 -4.92 12.68
N ALA A 138 26.38 -5.12 13.63
CA ALA A 138 26.61 -5.92 14.84
C ALA A 138 26.97 -7.38 14.51
N ALA A 139 26.21 -8.03 13.62
CA ALA A 139 26.44 -9.40 13.18
C ALA A 139 27.80 -9.57 12.49
N CYS A 140 28.20 -8.61 11.65
CA CYS A 140 29.52 -8.62 11.01
C CYS A 140 30.65 -8.49 12.03
N ARG A 141 30.52 -7.58 13.01
CA ARG A 141 31.50 -7.42 14.10
C ARG A 141 31.60 -8.67 14.95
N TRP A 142 30.48 -9.32 15.24
CA TRP A 142 30.47 -10.62 15.89
C TRP A 142 31.19 -11.68 15.05
N ASN A 143 30.94 -11.76 13.74
CA ASN A 143 31.59 -12.73 12.86
C ASN A 143 33.12 -12.52 12.78
N GLU A 144 33.59 -11.27 12.91
CA GLU A 144 35.02 -10.94 12.96
C GLU A 144 35.67 -11.31 14.30
N ARG A 145 35.04 -10.94 15.42
CA ARG A 145 35.66 -11.03 16.76
C ARG A 145 35.25 -12.24 17.59
N ARG A 146 34.15 -12.90 17.22
CA ARG A 146 33.52 -14.03 17.93
C ARG A 146 33.17 -13.73 19.39
N GLU A 147 32.95 -12.46 19.74
CA GLU A 147 32.60 -12.01 21.09
C GLU A 147 31.11 -12.25 21.40
N PRO A 148 30.74 -13.00 22.45
CA PRO A 148 29.34 -13.29 22.78
C PRO A 148 28.47 -12.04 23.01
N ARG A 149 29.05 -10.96 23.52
CA ARG A 149 28.34 -9.68 23.74
C ARG A 149 27.87 -9.05 22.42
N LEU A 150 28.64 -9.16 21.35
CA LEU A 150 28.25 -8.65 20.03
C LEU A 150 27.15 -9.50 19.40
N LEU A 151 27.14 -10.81 19.68
CA LEU A 151 26.04 -11.69 19.27
C LEU A 151 24.74 -11.29 19.99
N ALA A 152 24.79 -11.15 21.31
CA ALA A 152 23.66 -10.70 22.10
C ALA A 152 23.17 -9.32 21.63
N TRP A 153 24.07 -8.39 21.33
CA TRP A 153 23.72 -7.07 20.78
C TRP A 153 23.02 -7.16 19.41
N ALA A 154 23.49 -8.04 18.51
CA ALA A 154 22.85 -8.23 17.21
C ALA A 154 21.42 -8.79 17.35
N PHE A 155 21.21 -9.73 18.27
CA PHE A 155 19.87 -10.27 18.57
C PHE A 155 18.98 -9.27 19.31
N PHE A 156 19.53 -8.44 20.20
CA PHE A 156 18.79 -7.33 20.82
C PHE A 156 18.28 -6.35 19.78
N LEU A 157 19.14 -5.92 18.84
CA LEU A 157 18.74 -5.04 17.74
C LEU A 157 17.71 -5.69 16.82
N ALA A 158 17.82 -7.00 16.58
CA ALA A 158 16.80 -7.73 15.83
C ALA A 158 15.45 -7.70 16.55
N GLY A 159 15.43 -8.00 17.86
CA GLY A 159 14.24 -7.97 18.72
C GLY A 159 13.59 -6.59 18.78
N LEU A 160 14.38 -5.56 19.05
CA LEU A 160 13.93 -4.17 19.06
C LEU A 160 13.41 -3.75 17.69
N GLY A 161 14.07 -4.18 16.61
CA GLY A 161 13.61 -3.99 15.25
C GLY A 161 12.25 -4.64 14.97
N VAL A 162 11.92 -5.79 15.58
CA VAL A 162 10.59 -6.43 15.41
C VAL A 162 9.48 -5.53 15.90
N THR A 163 9.75 -4.74 16.96
CA THR A 163 8.79 -3.80 17.53
C THR A 163 8.62 -2.52 16.70
N ALA A 164 9.49 -2.28 15.72
CA ALA A 164 9.32 -1.24 14.70
C ALA A 164 8.66 -1.79 13.43
N HIS A 165 9.10 -2.96 12.95
CA HIS A 165 8.55 -3.62 11.77
C HIS A 165 8.74 -5.14 11.84
N ILE A 166 7.66 -5.91 11.61
CA ILE A 166 7.62 -7.38 11.78
C ILE A 166 8.71 -8.13 11.02
N PHE A 167 9.15 -7.57 9.88
CA PHE A 167 10.21 -8.14 9.06
C PHE A 167 11.48 -8.47 9.84
N MET A 168 11.79 -7.73 10.89
CA MET A 168 12.98 -8.00 11.70
C MET A 168 12.93 -9.36 12.42
N ALA A 169 11.77 -9.99 12.54
CA ALA A 169 11.66 -11.39 12.97
C ALA A 169 12.27 -12.35 11.93
N VAL A 170 11.99 -12.12 10.64
CA VAL A 170 12.63 -12.84 9.52
C VAL A 170 14.14 -12.60 9.52
N TYR A 171 14.56 -11.34 9.76
CA TYR A 171 15.98 -11.02 9.93
C TYR A 171 16.60 -11.81 11.10
N ALA A 172 15.92 -11.91 12.25
CA ALA A 172 16.43 -12.66 13.41
C ALA A 172 16.63 -14.14 13.08
N LEU A 173 15.73 -14.74 12.31
CA LEU A 173 15.87 -16.12 11.80
C LEU A 173 17.05 -16.25 10.84
N ALA A 174 17.20 -15.30 9.91
CA ALA A 174 18.36 -15.26 8.99
C ALA A 174 19.69 -15.11 9.76
N LEU A 175 19.71 -14.28 10.81
CA LEU A 175 20.86 -14.12 11.70
C LEU A 175 21.18 -15.42 12.45
N ALA A 176 20.18 -16.12 12.97
CA ALA A 176 20.36 -17.42 13.62
C ALA A 176 20.94 -18.47 12.65
N GLY A 177 20.42 -18.54 11.43
CA GLY A 177 20.96 -19.39 10.36
C GLY A 177 22.41 -19.03 10.00
N PHE A 178 22.72 -17.74 9.87
CA PHE A 178 24.08 -17.26 9.66
C PHE A 178 25.04 -17.68 10.79
N VAL A 179 24.59 -17.57 12.04
CA VAL A 179 25.37 -17.99 13.22
C VAL A 179 25.61 -19.50 13.21
N ALA A 180 24.58 -20.30 12.91
CA ALA A 180 24.65 -21.76 12.84
C ALA A 180 25.67 -22.23 11.79
N VAL A 181 25.73 -21.58 10.63
CA VAL A 181 26.69 -21.92 9.56
C VAL A 181 28.10 -21.42 9.90
N ARG A 182 28.24 -20.20 10.43
CA ARG A 182 29.57 -19.57 10.63
C ARG A 182 30.27 -20.03 11.91
N GLN A 183 29.51 -20.45 12.92
CA GLN A 183 30.07 -20.92 14.19
C GLN A 183 29.11 -21.93 14.85
N PRO A 184 28.97 -23.16 14.31
CA PRO A 184 28.04 -24.17 14.82
C PRO A 184 28.27 -24.52 16.29
N ALA A 185 29.50 -24.34 16.79
CA ALA A 185 29.83 -24.52 18.20
C ALA A 185 29.00 -23.65 19.16
N VAL A 186 28.45 -22.50 18.71
CA VAL A 186 27.54 -21.66 19.52
C VAL A 186 26.28 -22.43 19.90
N LEU A 187 25.77 -23.31 19.03
CA LEU A 187 24.57 -24.11 19.28
C LEU A 187 24.74 -25.12 20.43
N ARG A 188 25.98 -25.41 20.83
CA ARG A 188 26.30 -26.30 21.96
C ARG A 188 26.67 -25.53 23.23
N ARG A 189 26.57 -24.19 23.22
CA ARG A 189 26.95 -23.32 24.35
C ARG A 189 25.70 -22.70 24.98
N PRO A 190 25.06 -23.36 25.96
CA PRO A 190 23.76 -22.95 26.48
C PRO A 190 23.79 -21.53 27.07
N ARG A 191 24.89 -21.12 27.72
CA ARG A 191 25.04 -19.75 28.24
C ARG A 191 25.05 -18.68 27.14
N GLN A 192 25.64 -18.97 25.98
CA GLN A 192 25.67 -18.03 24.86
C GLN A 192 24.31 -17.97 24.17
N LEU A 193 23.63 -19.11 24.02
CA LEU A 193 22.26 -19.15 23.50
C LEU A 193 21.28 -18.43 24.43
N ALA A 194 21.39 -18.65 25.75
CA ALA A 194 20.57 -17.95 26.75
C ALA A 194 20.82 -16.44 26.72
N ALA A 195 22.07 -16.00 26.59
CA ALA A 195 22.38 -14.58 26.46
C ALA A 195 21.82 -13.97 25.16
N ALA A 196 21.93 -14.67 24.02
CA ALA A 196 21.38 -14.21 22.74
C ALA A 196 19.84 -14.19 22.75
N GLY A 197 19.20 -15.25 23.24
CA GLY A 197 17.75 -15.35 23.39
C GLY A 197 17.21 -14.33 24.39
N GLY A 198 17.85 -14.17 25.56
CA GLY A 198 17.50 -13.16 26.54
C GLY A 198 17.64 -11.74 25.99
N ALA A 199 18.66 -11.48 25.18
CA ALA A 199 18.83 -10.19 24.51
C ALA A 199 17.76 -9.94 23.44
N LEU A 200 17.38 -10.95 22.65
CA LEU A 200 16.25 -10.88 21.71
C LEU A 200 14.95 -10.53 22.46
N LEU A 201 14.64 -11.25 23.55
CA LEU A 201 13.47 -11.01 24.39
C LEU A 201 13.49 -9.62 25.03
N ALA A 202 14.65 -9.15 25.49
CA ALA A 202 14.81 -7.79 26.00
C ALA A 202 14.53 -6.73 24.91
N GLY A 203 14.93 -6.99 23.67
CA GLY A 203 14.59 -6.15 22.52
C GLY A 203 13.08 -6.11 22.23
N LEU A 204 12.35 -7.20 22.51
CA LEU A 204 10.90 -7.30 22.31
C LEU A 204 10.07 -6.62 23.41
N LEU A 205 10.69 -6.13 24.49
CA LEU A 205 9.96 -5.49 25.61
C LEU A 205 9.00 -4.36 25.21
N PRO A 206 9.25 -3.54 24.17
CA PRO A 206 8.26 -2.56 23.73
C PRO A 206 6.89 -3.15 23.34
N TYR A 207 6.78 -4.45 23.01
CA TYR A 207 5.47 -5.09 22.82
C TYR A 207 4.59 -5.10 24.06
N LEU A 208 5.16 -4.98 25.27
CA LEU A 208 4.38 -4.81 26.50
C LEU A 208 3.51 -3.53 26.47
N TYR A 209 3.84 -2.56 25.63
CA TYR A 209 3.00 -1.40 25.37
C TYR A 209 1.58 -1.79 24.93
N LEU A 210 1.42 -2.83 24.10
CA LEU A 210 0.12 -3.22 23.55
C LEU A 210 -0.90 -3.60 24.65
N PRO A 211 -0.66 -4.63 25.48
CA PRO A 211 -1.60 -5.02 26.53
C PRO A 211 -1.77 -3.94 27.61
N ILE A 212 -0.74 -3.13 27.87
CA ILE A 212 -0.83 -2.03 28.84
C ILE A 212 -1.74 -0.93 28.27
N ARG A 213 -1.53 -0.55 27.01
CA ARG A 213 -2.25 0.55 26.38
C ARG A 213 -3.70 0.18 26.12
N SER A 214 -3.98 -1.04 25.66
CA SER A 214 -5.34 -1.54 25.42
C SER A 214 -6.21 -1.47 26.69
N ARG A 215 -5.68 -1.86 27.87
CA ARG A 215 -6.35 -1.70 29.18
C ARG A 215 -6.69 -0.26 29.57
N MET A 216 -6.09 0.72 28.91
CA MET A 216 -6.43 2.14 29.11
C MET A 216 -7.56 2.61 28.20
N ASN A 217 -8.20 1.70 27.45
CA ASN A 217 -9.26 1.94 26.49
C ASN A 217 -8.91 3.08 25.50
N PRO A 218 -7.82 2.92 24.71
CA PRO A 218 -7.43 3.94 23.75
C PRO A 218 -8.47 4.02 22.63
N ARG A 219 -8.63 5.20 22.01
CA ARG A 219 -9.57 5.37 20.88
C ARG A 219 -9.29 4.44 19.71
N LEU A 220 -8.01 4.14 19.47
CA LEU A 220 -7.57 3.19 18.47
C LEU A 220 -6.94 2.00 19.19
N ASP A 221 -7.65 0.86 19.19
CA ASP A 221 -7.29 -0.35 19.93
C ASP A 221 -7.36 -1.61 19.07
N TRP A 222 -6.47 -1.73 18.07
CA TRP A 222 -6.56 -2.83 17.12
C TRP A 222 -6.39 -4.20 17.79
N GLY A 223 -7.38 -5.07 17.64
CA GLY A 223 -7.36 -6.45 18.13
C GLY A 223 -7.43 -6.60 19.65
N ASN A 224 -7.74 -5.53 20.39
CA ASN A 224 -7.92 -5.53 21.85
C ASN A 224 -6.93 -6.47 22.60
N PRO A 225 -5.60 -6.21 22.52
CA PRO A 225 -4.56 -7.15 22.95
C PRO A 225 -4.39 -7.24 24.48
N GLU A 226 -5.46 -7.15 25.28
CA GLU A 226 -5.40 -7.23 26.75
C GLU A 226 -5.08 -8.64 27.26
N THR A 227 -5.62 -9.66 26.60
CA THR A 227 -5.41 -11.07 26.96
C THR A 227 -4.19 -11.62 26.24
N LEU A 228 -3.55 -12.66 26.78
CA LEU A 228 -2.41 -13.31 26.13
C LEU A 228 -2.76 -13.83 24.72
N ARG A 229 -4.00 -14.31 24.53
CA ARG A 229 -4.48 -14.78 23.22
C ARG A 229 -4.54 -13.63 22.23
N ALA A 230 -5.30 -12.58 22.53
CA ALA A 230 -5.46 -11.41 21.66
C ALA A 230 -4.12 -10.71 21.39
N PHE A 231 -3.27 -10.59 22.40
CA PHE A 231 -1.90 -10.10 22.25
C PHE A 231 -1.10 -10.92 21.24
N LEU A 232 -1.12 -12.25 21.33
CA LEU A 232 -0.45 -13.12 20.37
C LEU A 232 -1.07 -13.04 18.98
N ASP A 233 -2.40 -12.87 18.89
CA ASP A 233 -3.12 -12.73 17.62
C ASP A 233 -2.67 -11.47 16.88
N VAL A 234 -2.55 -10.34 17.59
CA VAL A 234 -2.00 -9.08 17.06
C VAL A 234 -0.52 -9.23 16.69
N VAL A 235 0.34 -9.70 17.60
CA VAL A 235 1.79 -9.77 17.34
C VAL A 235 2.14 -10.73 16.20
N LEU A 236 1.43 -11.86 16.09
CA LEU A 236 1.62 -12.85 15.04
C LEU A 236 0.82 -12.56 13.77
N ARG A 237 0.05 -11.46 13.76
CA ARG A 237 -0.80 -11.01 12.65
C ARG A 237 -1.78 -12.10 12.17
N ARG A 238 -2.44 -12.82 13.09
CA ARG A 238 -3.28 -13.99 12.74
C ARG A 238 -4.35 -13.68 11.69
N ASP A 239 -4.96 -12.50 11.72
CA ASP A 239 -6.01 -12.08 10.78
C ASP A 239 -5.54 -11.90 9.33
N PHE A 240 -4.23 -11.82 9.11
CA PHE A 240 -3.64 -11.63 7.78
C PHE A 240 -3.28 -12.96 7.10
N TRP A 241 -3.10 -14.05 7.86
CA TRP A 241 -2.72 -15.35 7.29
C TRP A 241 -3.74 -15.94 6.30
N PRO A 242 -5.07 -15.78 6.49
CA PRO A 242 -6.05 -16.22 5.50
C PRO A 242 -5.96 -15.48 4.16
N ARG A 243 -5.26 -14.35 4.08
CA ARG A 243 -5.09 -13.52 2.88
C ARG A 243 -3.87 -13.91 2.04
N ALA A 244 -3.19 -15.02 2.36
CA ALA A 244 -1.97 -15.45 1.71
C ALA A 244 -2.16 -15.67 0.20
N TRP A 245 -1.19 -15.20 -0.58
CA TRP A 245 -1.20 -15.23 -2.04
C TRP A 245 -0.91 -16.61 -2.64
N ILE A 246 -0.06 -17.42 -2.00
CA ILE A 246 0.23 -18.77 -2.51
C ILE A 246 -0.99 -19.66 -2.28
N GLU A 247 -1.67 -19.96 -3.39
CA GLU A 247 -2.68 -21.02 -3.46
C GLU A 247 -2.04 -22.35 -3.87
N GLY A 248 -0.95 -22.30 -4.66
CA GLY A 248 -0.21 -23.49 -5.06
C GLY A 248 1.19 -23.22 -5.61
N PRO A 249 1.95 -24.28 -5.95
CA PRO A 249 3.36 -24.16 -6.37
C PRO A 249 3.58 -23.33 -7.64
N ALA A 250 2.56 -23.18 -8.49
CA ALA A 250 2.63 -22.39 -9.73
C ALA A 250 2.78 -20.88 -9.48
N ASP A 251 2.47 -20.39 -8.27
CA ASP A 251 2.60 -18.98 -7.93
C ASP A 251 4.05 -18.62 -7.58
N VAL A 252 4.82 -19.59 -7.05
CA VAL A 252 6.23 -19.39 -6.62
C VAL A 252 7.11 -18.76 -7.72
N PRO A 253 7.11 -19.25 -8.97
CA PRO A 253 7.89 -18.63 -10.05
C PRO A 253 7.44 -17.21 -10.39
N VAL A 254 6.16 -16.87 -10.22
CA VAL A 254 5.64 -15.52 -10.46
C VAL A 254 6.17 -14.56 -9.41
N ILE A 255 6.11 -14.95 -8.11
CA ILE A 255 6.69 -14.19 -6.99
C ILE A 255 8.17 -13.94 -7.24
N LEU A 256 8.88 -15.01 -7.58
CA LEU A 256 10.32 -14.96 -7.73
C LEU A 256 10.71 -14.13 -8.95
N GLY A 257 9.99 -14.26 -10.05
CA GLY A 257 10.20 -13.46 -11.26
C GLY A 257 9.92 -11.97 -11.05
N ASP A 258 8.88 -11.63 -10.28
CA ASP A 258 8.60 -10.26 -9.87
C ASP A 258 9.71 -9.71 -8.94
N TRP A 259 10.04 -10.44 -7.89
CA TRP A 259 11.10 -10.09 -6.96
C TRP A 259 12.45 -9.88 -7.65
N LEU A 260 12.84 -10.78 -8.57
CA LEU A 260 14.08 -10.64 -9.35
C LEU A 260 14.05 -9.42 -10.27
N ARG A 261 12.93 -9.16 -10.95
CA ARG A 261 12.77 -7.96 -11.79
C ARG A 261 12.80 -6.68 -10.97
N SER A 262 12.30 -6.71 -9.74
CA SER A 262 12.29 -5.54 -8.86
C SER A 262 13.70 -4.98 -8.64
N PHE A 263 14.75 -5.82 -8.56
CA PHE A 263 16.12 -5.31 -8.41
C PHE A 263 16.60 -4.47 -9.59
N ALA A 264 16.12 -4.73 -10.81
CA ALA A 264 16.45 -3.91 -11.96
C ALA A 264 15.78 -2.54 -11.89
N THR A 265 14.56 -2.47 -11.37
CA THR A 265 13.86 -1.19 -11.11
C THR A 265 14.51 -0.44 -9.94
N GLU A 266 14.89 -1.17 -8.89
CA GLU A 266 15.31 -0.57 -7.62
C GLU A 266 16.78 -0.15 -7.59
N LEU A 267 17.65 -0.89 -8.30
CA LEU A 267 19.09 -0.65 -8.32
C LEU A 267 19.63 -0.29 -9.71
N THR A 268 18.78 -0.25 -10.74
CA THR A 268 19.17 -0.38 -12.17
C THR A 268 19.76 -1.76 -12.51
N TRP A 269 19.77 -2.12 -13.80
CA TRP A 269 20.50 -3.31 -14.26
C TRP A 269 21.99 -3.28 -13.88
N ALA A 270 22.63 -2.11 -13.97
CA ALA A 270 24.04 -1.98 -13.62
C ALA A 270 24.29 -2.22 -12.11
N GLY A 271 23.44 -1.68 -11.24
CA GLY A 271 23.51 -1.93 -9.80
C GLY A 271 23.21 -3.38 -9.43
N ALA A 272 22.22 -4.01 -10.10
CA ALA A 272 21.92 -5.43 -9.92
C ALA A 272 23.10 -6.34 -10.34
N VAL A 273 23.76 -6.04 -11.47
CA VAL A 273 24.98 -6.75 -11.90
C VAL A 273 26.10 -6.55 -10.89
N LEU A 274 26.30 -5.34 -10.36
CA LEU A 274 27.27 -5.10 -9.30
C LEU A 274 26.93 -5.92 -8.04
N ALA A 275 25.66 -6.05 -7.66
CA ALA A 275 25.26 -6.89 -6.54
C ALA A 275 25.61 -8.37 -6.78
N ALA A 276 25.35 -8.90 -7.98
CA ALA A 276 25.73 -10.27 -8.35
C ALA A 276 27.26 -10.49 -8.33
N VAL A 277 28.04 -9.54 -8.87
CA VAL A 277 29.51 -9.55 -8.76
C VAL A 277 29.92 -9.52 -7.28
N GLY A 278 29.22 -8.73 -6.47
CA GLY A 278 29.43 -8.60 -5.04
C GLY A 278 29.21 -9.91 -4.27
N VAL A 279 28.22 -10.71 -4.66
CA VAL A 279 28.01 -12.07 -4.13
C VAL A 279 29.24 -12.93 -4.38
N VAL A 280 29.69 -13.01 -5.65
CA VAL A 280 30.82 -13.88 -6.04
C VAL A 280 32.12 -13.44 -5.36
N VAL A 281 32.45 -12.16 -5.43
CA VAL A 281 33.70 -11.63 -4.89
C VAL A 281 33.67 -11.60 -3.36
N GLY A 282 32.56 -11.17 -2.78
CA GLY A 282 32.39 -11.09 -1.34
C GLY A 282 32.48 -12.45 -0.67
N TRP A 283 31.95 -13.50 -1.31
CA TRP A 283 32.05 -14.88 -0.82
C TRP A 283 33.52 -15.30 -0.70
N ARG A 284 34.31 -15.05 -1.74
CA ARG A 284 35.76 -15.35 -1.76
C ARG A 284 36.55 -14.52 -0.74
N ARG A 285 36.09 -13.30 -0.43
CA ARG A 285 36.73 -12.39 0.53
C ARG A 285 36.24 -12.54 1.97
N GLY A 286 35.37 -13.53 2.24
CA GLY A 286 34.81 -13.74 3.58
C GLY A 286 33.92 -12.60 4.09
N GLN A 287 33.39 -11.78 3.19
CA GLN A 287 32.44 -10.71 3.48
C GLN A 287 31.06 -11.27 3.85
N PRO A 288 30.12 -10.47 4.39
CA PRO A 288 28.85 -10.97 4.95
C PRO A 288 27.80 -11.38 3.90
N VAL A 289 28.23 -12.02 2.80
CA VAL A 289 27.37 -12.45 1.70
C VAL A 289 26.32 -13.45 2.17
N LEU A 290 26.69 -14.42 3.01
CA LEU A 290 25.73 -15.42 3.52
C LEU A 290 24.56 -14.76 4.27
N LEU A 291 24.83 -13.80 5.15
CA LEU A 291 23.76 -13.11 5.89
C LEU A 291 22.86 -12.32 4.94
N ALA A 292 23.45 -11.60 3.99
CA ALA A 292 22.69 -10.86 2.97
C ALA A 292 21.74 -11.77 2.19
N LEU A 293 22.24 -12.92 1.71
CA LEU A 293 21.44 -13.89 0.97
C LEU A 293 20.34 -14.53 1.83
N LEU A 294 20.62 -14.85 3.11
CA LEU A 294 19.62 -15.41 4.01
C LEU A 294 18.50 -14.40 4.32
N VAL A 295 18.83 -13.11 4.49
CA VAL A 295 17.82 -12.06 4.68
C VAL A 295 16.98 -11.90 3.42
N MET A 296 17.60 -11.84 2.25
CA MET A 296 16.91 -11.73 0.96
C MET A 296 15.99 -12.93 0.70
N LEU A 297 16.48 -14.16 0.94
CA LEU A 297 15.69 -15.39 0.78
C LEU A 297 14.54 -15.45 1.80
N GLY A 298 14.81 -15.11 3.06
CA GLY A 298 13.78 -15.02 4.08
C GLY A 298 12.71 -13.99 3.72
N ASN A 299 13.10 -12.89 3.07
CA ASN A 299 12.17 -11.85 2.66
C ASN A 299 11.20 -12.29 1.59
N VAL A 300 11.70 -12.93 0.52
CA VAL A 300 10.84 -13.47 -0.54
C VAL A 300 10.00 -14.64 -0.03
N ALA A 301 10.55 -15.48 0.86
CA ALA A 301 9.78 -16.57 1.47
C ALA A 301 8.66 -16.07 2.39
N ALA A 302 8.91 -15.01 3.18
CA ALA A 302 7.87 -14.40 4.00
C ALA A 302 6.78 -13.76 3.14
N MET A 303 7.14 -13.14 2.02
CA MET A 303 6.16 -12.56 1.11
C MET A 303 5.36 -13.60 0.34
N ALA A 304 6.02 -14.68 -0.06
CA ALA A 304 5.37 -15.86 -0.59
C ALA A 304 4.33 -16.45 0.37
N ALA A 305 4.66 -16.52 1.67
CA ALA A 305 3.76 -17.10 2.66
C ALA A 305 2.64 -16.16 3.16
N HIS A 306 2.83 -14.83 3.11
CA HIS A 306 1.96 -13.87 3.81
C HIS A 306 1.44 -12.71 2.94
N GLY A 307 2.06 -12.40 1.79
CA GLY A 307 1.57 -11.30 0.94
C GLY A 307 0.20 -11.62 0.35
N SER A 308 -0.69 -10.62 0.20
CA SER A 308 -1.94 -10.78 -0.57
C SER A 308 -1.71 -10.46 -2.05
N ARG A 309 -2.46 -11.08 -2.97
CA ARG A 309 -2.37 -10.78 -4.42
C ARG A 309 -2.70 -9.32 -4.74
N SER A 310 -3.60 -8.70 -3.97
CA SER A 310 -3.94 -7.26 -4.08
C SER A 310 -2.74 -6.35 -3.77
N ASP A 311 -1.78 -6.84 -2.99
CA ASP A 311 -0.59 -6.10 -2.60
C ASP A 311 0.52 -6.17 -3.68
N LEU A 312 0.33 -6.92 -4.78
CA LEU A 312 1.34 -7.12 -5.82
C LEU A 312 1.83 -5.79 -6.43
N PHE A 313 0.94 -4.79 -6.52
CA PHE A 313 1.29 -3.43 -6.98
C PHE A 313 2.04 -2.59 -5.94
N LEU A 314 2.20 -3.12 -4.73
CA LEU A 314 2.72 -2.42 -3.55
C LEU A 314 3.89 -3.16 -2.88
N TRP A 315 4.22 -4.37 -3.32
CA TRP A 315 5.13 -5.27 -2.62
C TRP A 315 6.56 -4.81 -2.51
N HIS A 316 7.01 -3.98 -3.45
CA HIS A 316 8.40 -3.57 -3.48
C HIS A 316 8.81 -2.87 -2.16
N ARG A 317 7.88 -2.17 -1.49
CA ARG A 317 8.12 -1.61 -0.15
C ARG A 317 8.45 -2.68 0.91
N TYR A 318 7.84 -3.88 0.83
CA TYR A 318 8.14 -4.98 1.75
C TYR A 318 9.49 -5.66 1.47
N TYR A 319 10.09 -5.40 0.31
CA TYR A 319 11.43 -5.87 -0.06
C TYR A 319 12.55 -4.89 0.30
N ILE A 320 12.26 -3.76 0.95
CA ILE A 320 13.28 -2.81 1.42
C ILE A 320 14.45 -3.49 2.17
N PRO A 321 14.24 -4.45 3.08
CA PRO A 321 15.34 -5.20 3.70
C PRO A 321 16.23 -5.93 2.69
N SER A 322 15.65 -6.49 1.63
CA SER A 322 16.39 -7.08 0.51
C SER A 322 17.17 -6.03 -0.27
N TYR A 323 16.60 -4.84 -0.48
CA TYR A 323 17.28 -3.75 -1.20
C TYR A 323 18.45 -3.17 -0.39
N VAL A 324 18.34 -3.09 0.94
CA VAL A 324 19.48 -2.77 1.83
C VAL A 324 20.62 -3.77 1.63
N MET A 325 20.31 -5.07 1.60
CA MET A 325 21.28 -6.13 1.41
C MET A 325 21.88 -6.14 0.00
N ALA A 326 21.06 -5.94 -1.03
CA ALA A 326 21.49 -5.85 -2.41
C ALA A 326 22.39 -4.63 -2.65
N ALA A 327 22.08 -3.49 -2.05
CA ALA A 327 22.92 -2.29 -2.11
C ALA A 327 24.28 -2.50 -1.43
N LEU A 328 24.31 -3.19 -0.28
CA LEU A 328 25.56 -3.62 0.36
C LEU A 328 26.40 -4.51 -0.56
N LEU A 329 25.77 -5.50 -1.20
CA LEU A 329 26.42 -6.38 -2.18
C LEU A 329 26.91 -5.60 -3.40
N ALA A 330 26.13 -4.64 -3.91
CA ALA A 330 26.54 -3.77 -5.01
C ALA A 330 27.77 -2.93 -4.66
N GLY A 331 27.88 -2.44 -3.42
CA GLY A 331 29.10 -1.80 -2.92
C GLY A 331 30.32 -2.73 -2.93
N ILE A 332 30.14 -4.00 -2.54
CA ILE A 332 31.20 -5.01 -2.61
C ILE A 332 31.61 -5.28 -4.06
N GLY A 333 30.65 -5.41 -4.99
CA GLY A 333 30.94 -5.58 -6.41
C GLY A 333 31.65 -4.37 -7.01
N CYS A 334 31.20 -3.16 -6.66
CA CYS A 334 31.85 -1.91 -7.06
C CYS A 334 33.31 -1.87 -6.61
N GLN A 335 33.62 -2.30 -5.38
CA GLN A 335 35.01 -2.39 -4.91
C GLN A 335 35.88 -3.27 -5.82
N ALA A 336 35.35 -4.41 -6.30
CA ALA A 336 36.08 -5.30 -7.22
C ALA A 336 36.33 -4.65 -8.60
N VAL A 337 35.43 -3.76 -9.03
CA VAL A 337 35.58 -2.98 -10.27
C VAL A 337 36.60 -1.86 -10.05
N LEU A 338 36.52 -1.11 -8.94
CA LEU A 338 37.44 0.00 -8.63
C LEU A 338 38.92 -0.43 -8.54
N GLU A 339 39.17 -1.66 -8.12
CA GLU A 339 40.51 -2.25 -8.10
C GLU A 339 41.13 -2.41 -9.50
N ARG A 340 40.28 -2.51 -10.54
CA ARG A 340 40.70 -2.61 -11.95
C ARG A 340 40.64 -1.28 -12.71
N LEU A 341 39.88 -0.30 -12.20
CA LEU A 341 39.74 1.00 -12.86
C LEU A 341 40.93 1.94 -12.59
N PRO A 342 41.42 2.67 -13.61
CA PRO A 342 42.41 3.71 -13.43
C PRO A 342 41.85 4.85 -12.57
N ARG A 343 42.72 5.52 -11.81
CA ARG A 343 42.32 6.54 -10.81
C ARG A 343 41.40 7.62 -11.40
N ALA A 344 41.65 8.03 -12.64
CA ALA A 344 40.90 9.08 -13.34
C ALA A 344 39.39 8.81 -13.47
N ILE A 345 38.96 7.54 -13.54
CA ILE A 345 37.55 7.17 -13.76
C ILE A 345 36.92 6.45 -12.57
N ARG A 346 37.57 6.48 -11.40
CA ARG A 346 37.04 5.80 -10.20
C ARG A 346 35.74 6.38 -9.69
N MET A 347 35.34 7.58 -10.11
CA MET A 347 34.04 8.18 -9.78
C MET A 347 32.91 7.72 -10.71
N LEU A 348 33.23 7.14 -11.87
CA LEU A 348 32.25 6.73 -12.89
C LEU A 348 31.13 5.83 -12.36
N PRO A 349 31.36 4.86 -11.44
CA PRO A 349 30.28 4.04 -10.91
C PRO A 349 29.16 4.83 -10.21
N LEU A 350 29.43 6.04 -9.71
CA LEU A 350 28.41 6.90 -9.10
C LEU A 350 27.39 7.42 -10.11
N ALA A 351 27.67 7.36 -11.42
CA ALA A 351 26.66 7.65 -12.44
C ALA A 351 25.42 6.73 -12.33
N ILE A 352 25.58 5.51 -11.78
CA ILE A 352 24.49 4.55 -11.61
C ILE A 352 23.41 5.10 -10.66
N PRO A 353 23.70 5.35 -9.35
CA PRO A 353 22.69 5.93 -8.47
C PRO A 353 22.29 7.36 -8.89
N LEU A 354 23.18 8.15 -9.52
CA LEU A 354 22.79 9.48 -10.02
C LEU A 354 21.75 9.41 -11.14
N SER A 355 21.72 8.34 -11.94
CA SER A 355 20.64 8.13 -12.91
C SER A 355 19.29 7.88 -12.23
N LEU A 356 19.26 7.14 -11.12
CA LEU A 356 18.06 6.95 -10.29
C LEU A 356 17.61 8.26 -9.65
N LEU A 357 18.53 9.13 -9.24
CA LEU A 357 18.19 10.47 -8.74
C LEU A 357 17.45 11.29 -9.80
N VAL A 358 17.96 11.30 -11.03
CA VAL A 358 17.38 12.07 -12.14
C VAL A 358 16.01 11.52 -12.55
N THR A 359 15.86 10.20 -12.65
CA THR A 359 14.57 9.59 -13.05
C THR A 359 13.57 9.51 -11.90
N GLY A 360 14.05 9.47 -10.65
CA GLY A 360 13.23 9.30 -9.45
C GLY A 360 12.71 10.60 -8.84
N TRP A 361 13.28 11.76 -9.16
CA TRP A 361 12.84 13.02 -8.54
C TRP A 361 11.35 13.31 -8.76
N ALA A 362 10.89 13.35 -10.01
CA ALA A 362 9.50 13.70 -10.32
C ALA A 362 8.47 12.66 -9.80
N PRO A 363 8.70 11.33 -9.91
CA PRO A 363 7.77 10.34 -9.36
C PRO A 363 7.68 10.27 -7.83
N PHE A 364 8.69 10.74 -7.10
CA PHE A 364 8.75 10.63 -5.63
C PHE A 364 8.71 11.96 -4.90
N ASP A 365 8.70 13.09 -5.60
CA ASP A 365 8.43 14.40 -5.02
C ASP A 365 6.96 14.48 -4.57
N ARG A 366 6.75 14.44 -3.25
CA ARG A 366 5.43 14.55 -2.61
C ARG A 366 5.14 15.96 -2.09
N SER A 367 6.00 16.95 -2.35
CA SER A 367 5.86 18.32 -1.83
C SER A 367 4.57 19.02 -2.24
N ARG A 368 3.97 18.57 -3.36
CA ARG A 368 2.69 19.09 -3.91
C ARG A 368 1.50 18.18 -3.64
N TYR A 369 1.70 17.05 -2.96
CA TYR A 369 0.65 16.07 -2.75
C TYR A 369 -0.40 16.59 -1.76
N ARG A 370 -1.66 16.63 -2.21
CA ARG A 370 -2.85 16.97 -1.39
C ARG A 370 -4.05 16.05 -1.65
N VAL A 371 -3.94 15.11 -2.60
CA VAL A 371 -5.07 14.33 -3.15
C VAL A 371 -5.90 13.63 -2.05
N ALA A 372 -5.23 12.97 -1.09
CA ALA A 372 -5.90 12.28 0.01
C ALA A 372 -6.68 13.24 0.93
N GLU A 373 -6.05 14.35 1.29
CA GLU A 373 -6.62 15.41 2.13
C GLU A 373 -7.81 16.07 1.43
N ASP A 374 -7.64 16.45 0.16
CA ASP A 374 -8.67 17.12 -0.64
C ASP A 374 -9.92 16.24 -0.81
N PHE A 375 -9.74 14.96 -1.17
CA PHE A 375 -10.83 14.00 -1.31
C PHE A 375 -11.60 13.84 0.01
N SER A 376 -10.88 13.58 1.10
CA SER A 376 -11.50 13.25 2.40
C SER A 376 -12.13 14.47 3.06
N THR A 377 -11.55 15.66 2.85
CA THR A 377 -12.15 16.95 3.28
C THR A 377 -13.44 17.22 2.51
N ALA A 378 -13.46 16.99 1.19
CA ALA A 378 -14.67 17.14 0.37
C ALA A 378 -15.77 16.14 0.76
N LEU A 379 -15.39 14.90 1.08
CA LEU A 379 -16.29 13.87 1.58
C LEU A 379 -16.91 14.30 2.91
N LEU A 380 -16.09 14.66 3.90
CA LEU A 380 -16.57 15.17 5.19
C LEU A 380 -17.46 16.41 5.01
N GLY A 381 -17.09 17.33 4.13
CA GLY A 381 -17.87 18.54 3.82
C GLY A 381 -19.23 18.27 3.17
N SER A 382 -19.42 17.09 2.56
CA SER A 382 -20.69 16.71 1.91
C SER A 382 -21.78 16.24 2.90
N LEU A 383 -21.39 15.93 4.14
CA LEU A 383 -22.29 15.39 5.16
C LEU A 383 -23.08 16.48 5.88
N PRO A 384 -24.38 16.28 6.17
CA PRO A 384 -25.14 17.19 7.02
C PRO A 384 -24.60 17.20 8.47
N PRO A 385 -24.94 18.23 9.28
CA PRO A 385 -24.58 18.24 10.70
C PRO A 385 -25.13 17.03 11.45
N GLY A 386 -24.31 16.42 12.33
CA GLY A 386 -24.73 15.26 13.13
C GLY A 386 -24.80 13.93 12.36
N ALA A 387 -24.21 13.86 11.16
CA ALA A 387 -24.16 12.62 10.36
C ALA A 387 -23.39 11.50 11.06
N HIS A 388 -23.87 10.27 10.92
CA HIS A 388 -23.12 9.06 11.27
C HIS A 388 -22.47 8.53 9.99
N LEU A 389 -21.13 8.57 9.91
CA LEU A 389 -20.38 8.08 8.76
C LEU A 389 -19.69 6.77 9.10
N ILE A 390 -20.09 5.69 8.45
CA ILE A 390 -19.45 4.38 8.53
C ILE A 390 -18.44 4.29 7.40
N ALA A 391 -17.16 4.35 7.76
CA ALA A 391 -16.07 4.36 6.80
C ALA A 391 -15.29 3.04 6.84
N THR A 392 -14.93 2.56 5.65
CA THR A 392 -14.04 1.42 5.40
C THR A 392 -12.93 1.83 4.42
N ASP A 393 -12.05 0.87 4.10
CA ASP A 393 -10.93 0.98 3.15
C ASP A 393 -9.76 1.82 3.65
N ASP A 394 -8.55 1.30 3.47
CA ASP A 394 -7.32 1.89 4.00
C ASP A 394 -7.01 3.26 3.36
N ASN A 395 -7.48 3.54 2.14
CA ASN A 395 -7.21 4.81 1.46
C ASN A 395 -8.20 5.93 1.85
N ILE A 396 -9.37 5.56 2.38
CA ILE A 396 -10.42 6.52 2.76
C ILE A 396 -10.52 6.59 4.29
N LEU A 397 -10.79 5.48 4.97
CA LEU A 397 -11.00 5.44 6.42
C LEU A 397 -9.80 5.99 7.19
N PHE A 398 -8.59 5.56 6.86
CA PHE A 398 -7.40 5.99 7.62
C PHE A 398 -7.13 7.48 7.45
N VAL A 399 -7.39 8.04 6.27
CA VAL A 399 -7.27 9.48 6.02
C VAL A 399 -8.34 10.24 6.80
N LEU A 400 -9.59 9.76 6.80
CA LEU A 400 -10.67 10.32 7.61
C LEU A 400 -10.35 10.27 9.11
N MET A 401 -9.77 9.18 9.60
CA MET A 401 -9.30 9.05 10.99
C MET A 401 -8.34 10.17 11.35
N TYR A 402 -7.36 10.44 10.48
CA TYR A 402 -6.41 11.53 10.71
C TYR A 402 -7.10 12.89 10.72
N LEU A 403 -7.85 13.23 9.67
CA LEU A 403 -8.47 14.56 9.56
C LEU A 403 -9.47 14.82 10.70
N HIS A 404 -10.24 13.81 11.08
CA HIS A 404 -11.26 13.94 12.11
C HIS A 404 -10.70 13.86 13.54
N LEU A 405 -9.84 12.88 13.84
CA LEU A 405 -9.36 12.62 15.20
C LEU A 405 -8.10 13.40 15.58
N VAL A 406 -7.31 13.87 14.59
CA VAL A 406 -6.06 14.62 14.82
C VAL A 406 -6.22 16.10 14.46
N GLU A 407 -6.71 16.39 13.26
CA GLU A 407 -6.89 17.78 12.80
C GLU A 407 -8.23 18.41 13.24
N GLY A 408 -9.14 17.60 13.81
CA GLY A 408 -10.41 18.08 14.35
C GLY A 408 -11.40 18.56 13.30
N GLN A 409 -11.30 18.06 12.06
CA GLN A 409 -12.26 18.39 11.00
C GLN A 409 -13.61 17.72 11.24
N ARG A 410 -14.69 18.50 11.10
CA ARG A 410 -16.09 18.04 11.27
C ARG A 410 -16.31 17.24 12.56
N PRO A 411 -16.04 17.81 13.76
CA PRO A 411 -16.21 17.10 15.04
C PRO A 411 -17.68 16.78 15.36
N ASP A 412 -18.62 17.33 14.58
CA ASP A 412 -20.04 17.06 14.63
C ASP A 412 -20.46 15.77 13.89
N VAL A 413 -19.58 15.19 13.07
CA VAL A 413 -19.82 13.90 12.39
C VAL A 413 -19.37 12.77 13.31
N ASP A 414 -20.24 11.79 13.53
CA ASP A 414 -19.90 10.55 14.23
C ASP A 414 -19.23 9.57 13.26
N LEU A 415 -17.90 9.50 13.31
CA LEU A 415 -17.10 8.62 12.45
C LEU A 415 -16.96 7.22 13.05
N ILE A 416 -17.62 6.25 12.43
CA ILE A 416 -17.59 4.84 12.80
C ILE A 416 -16.51 4.11 12.00
N LEU A 417 -15.49 3.61 12.71
CA LEU A 417 -14.29 2.99 12.14
C LEU A 417 -14.53 1.50 11.83
N GLN A 418 -15.16 1.20 10.70
CA GLN A 418 -15.53 -0.18 10.38
C GLN A 418 -14.29 -1.04 10.07
N GLY A 419 -14.12 -2.13 10.82
CA GLY A 419 -13.00 -3.06 10.67
C GLY A 419 -11.72 -2.65 11.41
N VAL A 420 -11.76 -1.56 12.19
CA VAL A 420 -10.64 -1.04 13.00
C VAL A 420 -10.91 -1.29 14.47
N GLY A 421 -10.08 -2.11 15.11
CA GLY A 421 -10.36 -2.60 16.46
C GLY A 421 -11.41 -3.69 16.49
N GLU A 422 -11.25 -4.68 17.36
CA GLU A 422 -12.35 -5.58 17.77
C GLU A 422 -13.35 -4.80 18.64
N ALA A 423 -13.74 -3.60 18.21
CA ALA A 423 -14.92 -3.00 18.78
C ALA A 423 -16.07 -3.92 18.38
N ASP A 424 -16.54 -4.73 19.34
CA ASP A 424 -17.92 -5.20 19.38
C ASP A 424 -18.79 -3.94 19.32
N LEU A 425 -18.94 -3.39 18.11
CA LEU A 425 -19.81 -2.27 17.88
C LEU A 425 -21.20 -2.81 18.21
N PRO A 426 -21.92 -2.23 19.19
CA PRO A 426 -23.27 -2.65 19.46
C PRO A 426 -24.06 -2.59 18.14
N PRO A 427 -25.05 -3.47 17.92
CA PRO A 427 -25.82 -3.49 16.68
C PRO A 427 -26.26 -2.07 16.36
N LEU A 428 -25.93 -1.57 15.17
CA LEU A 428 -26.27 -0.22 14.75
C LEU A 428 -27.79 -0.07 14.82
N ARG A 429 -28.27 0.71 15.78
CA ARG A 429 -29.69 1.05 15.93
C ARG A 429 -29.86 2.49 15.48
N PHE A 430 -30.58 2.68 14.39
CA PHE A 430 -30.90 4.00 13.85
C PHE A 430 -32.31 4.00 13.27
N ASN A 431 -32.93 5.17 13.24
CA ASN A 431 -34.16 5.43 12.53
C ASN A 431 -33.84 5.99 11.12
N PRO A 432 -34.10 5.24 10.04
CA PRO A 432 -33.77 5.65 8.68
C PRO A 432 -34.51 6.90 8.19
N ASP A 433 -35.53 7.35 8.92
CA ASP A 433 -36.31 8.54 8.58
C ASP A 433 -35.76 9.82 9.24
N THR A 434 -35.01 9.69 10.35
CA THR A 434 -34.49 10.83 11.13
C THR A 434 -32.98 10.85 11.26
N ASP A 435 -32.32 9.70 11.17
CA ASP A 435 -30.92 9.55 11.50
C ASP A 435 -30.09 9.55 10.21
N PRO A 436 -29.22 10.56 10.00
CA PRO A 436 -28.39 10.69 8.80
C PRO A 436 -27.24 9.67 8.79
N VAL A 437 -27.52 8.43 8.40
CA VAL A 437 -26.52 7.35 8.32
C VAL A 437 -25.94 7.22 6.90
N PHE A 438 -24.63 7.35 6.81
CA PHE A 438 -23.86 7.33 5.58
C PHE A 438 -22.76 6.27 5.59
N PHE A 439 -22.36 5.83 4.41
CA PHE A 439 -21.32 4.84 4.18
C PHE A 439 -20.36 5.34 3.10
N THR A 440 -19.06 5.09 3.27
CA THR A 440 -18.09 5.37 2.19
C THR A 440 -18.16 4.34 1.06
N HIS A 441 -18.62 3.12 1.35
CA HIS A 441 -18.80 2.04 0.38
C HIS A 441 -20.19 1.44 0.49
N HIS A 442 -20.65 0.82 -0.60
CA HIS A 442 -21.90 0.07 -0.57
C HIS A 442 -21.76 -1.10 0.44
N PRO A 443 -22.66 -1.22 1.43
CA PRO A 443 -22.59 -2.30 2.39
C PRO A 443 -22.86 -3.67 1.75
N ASN A 444 -22.24 -4.73 2.29
CA ASN A 444 -22.40 -6.11 1.82
C ASN A 444 -23.64 -6.82 2.39
N TRP A 445 -24.63 -6.08 2.86
CA TRP A 445 -25.88 -6.62 3.39
C TRP A 445 -27.08 -6.09 2.61
N THR A 446 -28.12 -6.92 2.52
CA THR A 446 -29.38 -6.59 1.85
C THR A 446 -30.50 -6.62 2.88
N LEU A 447 -30.96 -5.44 3.30
CA LEU A 447 -32.14 -5.34 4.17
C LEU A 447 -33.36 -4.94 3.33
N PRO A 448 -34.43 -5.75 3.30
CA PRO A 448 -35.61 -5.48 2.46
C PRO A 448 -36.29 -4.14 2.71
N GLN A 449 -36.07 -3.53 3.88
CA GLN A 449 -36.68 -2.28 4.31
C GLN A 449 -35.86 -1.03 3.94
N LEU A 450 -34.61 -1.19 3.54
CA LEU A 450 -33.68 -0.09 3.28
C LEU A 450 -33.14 -0.11 1.86
N ASP A 451 -33.02 1.08 1.27
CA ASP A 451 -32.27 1.32 0.04
C ASP A 451 -30.97 2.07 0.40
N MET A 452 -29.88 1.74 -0.30
CA MET A 452 -28.63 2.48 -0.25
C MET A 452 -28.58 3.43 -1.43
N VAL A 453 -28.74 4.73 -1.16
CA VAL A 453 -28.87 5.73 -2.22
C VAL A 453 -27.56 6.52 -2.31
N PRO A 454 -26.94 6.64 -3.49
CA PRO A 454 -25.74 7.46 -3.64
C PRO A 454 -26.05 8.95 -3.46
N VAL A 455 -25.24 9.61 -2.65
CA VAL A 455 -25.32 11.05 -2.34
C VAL A 455 -23.92 11.65 -2.40
N GLY A 456 -23.50 12.05 -3.60
CA GLY A 456 -22.19 12.66 -3.81
C GLY A 456 -21.06 11.65 -3.69
N LEU A 457 -20.28 11.77 -2.62
CA LEU A 457 -19.13 10.90 -2.33
C LEU A 457 -19.43 9.80 -1.32
N THR A 458 -20.71 9.60 -0.96
CA THR A 458 -21.15 8.61 0.03
C THR A 458 -22.43 7.91 -0.41
N PHE A 459 -22.80 6.85 0.30
CA PHE A 459 -24.11 6.21 0.22
C PHE A 459 -24.91 6.54 1.48
N GLN A 460 -26.18 6.91 1.34
CA GLN A 460 -27.09 7.12 2.46
C GLN A 460 -28.03 5.91 2.61
N ALA A 461 -28.14 5.37 3.82
CA ALA A 461 -29.17 4.39 4.13
C ALA A 461 -30.52 5.09 4.31
N ARG A 462 -31.53 4.66 3.56
CA ARG A 462 -32.88 5.26 3.59
C ARG A 462 -33.96 4.20 3.56
N ARG A 463 -35.14 4.53 4.11
CA ARG A 463 -36.32 3.67 3.96
C ARG A 463 -36.65 3.48 2.48
N ARG A 464 -36.90 2.23 2.09
CA ARG A 464 -37.25 1.88 0.72
C ARG A 464 -38.49 2.62 0.24
N GLY A 465 -38.43 3.11 -1.00
CA GLY A 465 -39.52 3.86 -1.65
C GLY A 465 -39.55 5.36 -1.34
N MET A 466 -38.63 5.88 -0.52
CA MET A 466 -38.46 7.33 -0.39
C MET A 466 -37.86 7.93 -1.67
N PRO A 467 -38.23 9.17 -2.05
CA PRO A 467 -37.58 9.87 -3.16
C PRO A 467 -36.06 10.02 -2.92
N PRO A 468 -35.24 9.88 -3.97
CA PRO A 468 -33.80 10.08 -3.83
C PRO A 468 -33.52 11.53 -3.40
N PRO A 469 -32.56 11.77 -2.49
CA PRO A 469 -32.19 13.12 -2.08
C PRO A 469 -31.60 13.89 -3.26
N ALA A 470 -31.57 15.22 -3.17
CA ALA A 470 -30.76 16.01 -4.08
C ALA A 470 -29.29 15.55 -3.99
N PRO A 471 -28.55 15.50 -5.12
CA PRO A 471 -27.15 15.13 -5.07
C PRO A 471 -26.37 16.26 -4.39
N VAL A 472 -25.55 15.92 -3.40
CA VAL A 472 -24.64 16.88 -2.76
C VAL A 472 -23.28 16.72 -3.40
N ILE A 473 -22.85 17.70 -4.19
CA ILE A 473 -21.58 17.64 -4.92
C ILE A 473 -20.70 18.74 -4.39
N THR A 474 -19.73 18.35 -3.59
CA THR A 474 -18.72 19.25 -3.03
C THR A 474 -17.48 19.35 -3.92
N LEU A 475 -17.26 18.35 -4.80
CA LEU A 475 -16.09 18.25 -5.66
C LEU A 475 -16.43 17.49 -6.95
N THR A 476 -15.97 18.00 -8.09
CA THR A 476 -16.13 17.36 -9.42
C THR A 476 -14.82 16.87 -10.02
N ALA A 477 -13.69 17.27 -9.44
CA ALA A 477 -12.33 16.99 -9.89
C ALA A 477 -11.38 17.27 -8.72
N LEU A 478 -10.36 16.43 -8.50
CA LEU A 478 -9.33 16.68 -7.50
C LEU A 478 -8.28 17.67 -8.04
N PRO A 479 -7.92 18.74 -7.31
CA PRO A 479 -6.93 19.72 -7.79
C PRO A 479 -5.59 19.14 -8.25
N GLY A 480 -5.20 17.97 -7.72
CA GLY A 480 -3.97 17.27 -8.09
C GLY A 480 -4.12 16.16 -9.14
N GLU A 481 -5.33 15.83 -9.61
CA GLU A 481 -5.53 14.65 -10.50
C GLU A 481 -4.95 14.86 -11.90
N ASP A 482 -4.98 16.09 -12.42
CA ASP A 482 -4.44 16.44 -13.74
C ASP A 482 -3.03 17.04 -13.68
N ASP A 483 -2.52 17.40 -12.49
CA ASP A 483 -1.18 17.99 -12.36
C ASP A 483 -0.11 16.89 -12.56
N PRO A 484 0.73 16.92 -13.61
CA PRO A 484 1.77 15.92 -13.85
C PRO A 484 2.88 15.94 -12.79
N ARG A 485 2.96 16.99 -11.97
CA ARG A 485 3.93 17.13 -10.87
C ARG A 485 3.43 16.49 -9.57
N VAL A 486 2.16 16.12 -9.48
CA VAL A 486 1.62 15.35 -8.35
C VAL A 486 1.73 13.87 -8.71
N PRO A 487 2.60 13.09 -8.05
CA PRO A 487 2.79 11.72 -8.47
C PRO A 487 1.61 10.85 -8.02
N LYS A 488 1.14 10.01 -8.94
CA LYS A 488 -0.05 9.17 -8.76
C LYS A 488 0.39 7.71 -8.79
N ASP A 489 0.76 7.20 -7.62
CA ASP A 489 0.99 5.77 -7.47
C ASP A 489 -0.33 5.00 -7.47
N TYR A 490 -0.26 3.68 -7.45
CA TYR A 490 -1.43 2.78 -7.45
C TYR A 490 -2.51 3.18 -6.43
N LEU A 491 -2.13 3.53 -5.20
CA LEU A 491 -3.10 3.89 -4.15
C LEU A 491 -3.76 5.25 -4.44
N THR A 492 -2.98 6.23 -4.89
CA THR A 492 -3.51 7.55 -5.26
C THR A 492 -4.41 7.46 -6.48
N GLN A 493 -4.02 6.66 -7.47
CA GLN A 493 -4.82 6.34 -8.65
C GLN A 493 -6.16 5.73 -8.26
N ASN A 494 -6.17 4.76 -7.34
CA ASN A 494 -7.39 4.15 -6.82
C ASN A 494 -8.32 5.15 -6.14
N LEU A 495 -7.77 6.10 -5.38
CA LEU A 495 -8.58 7.14 -4.74
C LEU A 495 -9.22 8.10 -5.76
N ILE A 496 -8.47 8.50 -6.80
CA ILE A 496 -9.00 9.32 -7.91
C ILE A 496 -10.08 8.53 -8.67
N GLY A 497 -9.85 7.26 -8.97
CA GLY A 497 -10.88 6.44 -9.62
C GLY A 497 -12.11 6.24 -8.75
N HIS A 498 -11.96 6.14 -7.43
CA HIS A 498 -13.09 6.07 -6.51
C HIS A 498 -13.92 7.36 -6.52
N LEU A 499 -13.29 8.55 -6.59
CA LEU A 499 -14.01 9.81 -6.77
C LEU A 499 -14.92 9.77 -8.00
N HIS A 500 -14.35 9.46 -9.17
CA HIS A 500 -15.11 9.39 -10.41
C HIS A 500 -16.17 8.28 -10.38
N TYR A 501 -15.88 7.14 -9.77
CA TYR A 501 -16.87 6.08 -9.56
C TYR A 501 -18.07 6.59 -8.75
N MET A 502 -17.84 7.28 -7.63
CA MET A 502 -18.92 7.81 -6.79
C MET A 502 -19.73 8.92 -7.48
N LEU A 503 -19.07 9.79 -8.25
CA LEU A 503 -19.76 10.76 -9.10
C LEU A 503 -20.61 10.05 -10.16
N GLY A 504 -20.07 9.03 -10.83
CA GLY A 504 -20.79 8.21 -11.80
C GLY A 504 -22.04 7.58 -11.21
N VAL A 505 -21.92 6.88 -10.07
CA VAL A 505 -23.06 6.23 -9.39
C VAL A 505 -24.09 7.26 -8.91
N THR A 506 -23.67 8.45 -8.47
CA THR A 506 -24.59 9.53 -8.05
C THR A 506 -25.45 10.06 -9.21
N PHE A 507 -24.89 10.09 -10.42
CA PHE A 507 -25.54 10.62 -11.62
C PHE A 507 -26.19 9.58 -12.51
N ASP A 508 -25.88 8.30 -12.33
CA ASP A 508 -26.33 7.19 -13.16
C ASP A 508 -27.84 7.23 -13.50
N ALA A 509 -28.69 7.43 -12.50
CA ALA A 509 -30.15 7.51 -12.70
C ALA A 509 -30.66 8.92 -13.11
N ARG A 510 -29.82 9.95 -13.09
CA ARG A 510 -30.21 11.37 -13.23
C ARG A 510 -29.73 12.01 -14.54
N ASP A 511 -28.49 11.71 -14.93
CA ASP A 511 -27.77 12.26 -16.08
C ASP A 511 -26.78 11.20 -16.56
N TRP A 512 -27.27 10.29 -17.41
CA TRP A 512 -26.47 9.20 -17.94
C TRP A 512 -25.25 9.69 -18.75
N PRO A 513 -25.34 10.67 -19.66
CA PRO A 513 -24.16 11.18 -20.38
C PRO A 513 -23.04 11.63 -19.44
N ARG A 514 -23.39 12.26 -18.31
CA ARG A 514 -22.39 12.59 -17.29
C ARG A 514 -21.87 11.33 -16.59
N ALA A 515 -22.75 10.46 -16.11
CA ALA A 515 -22.35 9.24 -15.41
C ALA A 515 -21.39 8.37 -16.24
N ALA A 516 -21.68 8.20 -17.54
CA ALA A 516 -20.82 7.46 -18.46
C ALA A 516 -19.41 8.07 -18.58
N ARG A 517 -19.28 9.40 -18.59
CA ARG A 517 -17.97 10.08 -18.58
C ARG A 517 -17.22 9.84 -17.29
N GLU A 518 -17.89 9.90 -16.15
CA GLU A 518 -17.28 9.65 -14.84
C GLU A 518 -16.85 8.18 -14.70
N PHE A 519 -17.66 7.20 -15.14
CA PHE A 519 -17.24 5.80 -15.15
C PHE A 519 -16.03 5.54 -16.06
N ALA A 520 -15.96 6.19 -17.21
CA ALA A 520 -14.78 6.15 -18.06
C ALA A 520 -13.55 6.80 -17.39
N GLY A 521 -13.75 7.94 -16.72
CA GLY A 521 -12.72 8.60 -15.91
C GLY A 521 -12.20 7.71 -14.78
N ALA A 522 -13.09 6.99 -14.08
CA ALA A 522 -12.72 6.03 -13.05
C ALA A 522 -11.84 4.91 -13.60
N ALA A 523 -12.25 4.30 -14.72
CA ALA A 523 -11.50 3.24 -15.38
C ALA A 523 -10.12 3.73 -15.90
N ALA A 524 -10.04 4.97 -16.39
CA ALA A 524 -8.80 5.58 -16.86
C ALA A 524 -7.84 5.93 -15.71
N ALA A 525 -8.38 6.42 -14.58
CA ALA A 525 -7.60 6.80 -13.41
C ALA A 525 -7.03 5.59 -12.66
N SER A 526 -7.75 4.46 -12.62
CA SER A 526 -7.36 3.24 -11.88
C SER A 526 -7.33 1.99 -12.77
N PRO A 527 -6.46 1.92 -13.80
CA PRO A 527 -6.48 0.85 -14.79
C PRO A 527 -6.16 -0.53 -14.22
N ASP A 528 -5.55 -0.60 -13.04
CA ASP A 528 -5.12 -1.84 -12.38
C ASP A 528 -5.97 -2.20 -11.14
N ASN A 529 -7.15 -1.61 -10.98
CA ASN A 529 -8.07 -1.88 -9.88
C ASN A 529 -9.14 -2.92 -10.26
N ASP A 530 -8.94 -4.18 -9.88
CA ASP A 530 -9.84 -5.28 -10.22
C ASP A 530 -11.25 -5.13 -9.62
N VAL A 531 -11.36 -4.60 -8.40
CA VAL A 531 -12.64 -4.35 -7.71
C VAL A 531 -13.44 -3.27 -8.42
N LEU A 532 -12.81 -2.17 -8.83
CA LEU A 532 -13.45 -1.12 -9.61
C LEU A 532 -14.03 -1.69 -10.92
N PHE A 533 -13.23 -2.44 -11.68
CA PHE A 533 -13.69 -3.05 -12.92
C PHE A 533 -14.81 -4.09 -12.69
N TYR A 534 -14.77 -4.84 -11.60
CA TYR A 534 -15.86 -5.74 -11.22
C TYR A 534 -17.15 -4.96 -10.97
N ASN A 535 -17.09 -3.88 -10.20
CA ASN A 535 -18.24 -3.02 -9.88
C ASN A 535 -18.79 -2.31 -11.13
N LEU A 536 -17.92 -1.82 -12.01
CA LEU A 536 -18.33 -1.28 -13.31
C LEU A 536 -19.03 -2.35 -14.16
N GLY A 537 -18.53 -3.58 -14.17
CA GLY A 537 -19.18 -4.71 -14.83
C GLY A 537 -20.59 -4.97 -14.31
N LEU A 538 -20.79 -4.92 -12.98
CA LEU A 538 -22.13 -5.05 -12.38
C LEU A 538 -23.07 -3.92 -12.79
N ILE A 539 -22.59 -2.68 -12.80
CA ILE A 539 -23.36 -1.50 -13.22
C ILE A 539 -23.79 -1.64 -14.68
N TYR A 540 -22.84 -1.88 -15.58
CA TYR A 540 -23.12 -2.02 -17.00
C TYR A 540 -24.07 -3.20 -17.30
N ALA A 541 -23.90 -4.33 -16.61
CA ALA A 541 -24.79 -5.48 -16.79
C ALA A 541 -26.23 -5.18 -16.35
N ARG A 542 -26.40 -4.52 -15.19
CA ARG A 542 -27.70 -4.03 -14.69
C ARG A 542 -28.35 -3.03 -15.66
N ASP A 543 -27.54 -2.29 -16.40
CA ASP A 543 -27.97 -1.24 -17.32
C ASP A 543 -28.22 -1.74 -18.75
N GLY A 544 -28.00 -3.04 -19.02
CA GLY A 544 -28.15 -3.65 -20.35
C GLY A 544 -27.02 -3.32 -21.31
N LEU A 545 -25.90 -2.81 -20.80
CA LEU A 545 -24.70 -2.45 -21.55
C LEU A 545 -23.73 -3.63 -21.56
N TYR A 546 -24.14 -4.71 -22.23
CA TYR A 546 -23.47 -6.00 -22.13
C TYR A 546 -22.05 -6.02 -22.72
N ASP A 547 -21.76 -5.19 -23.73
CA ASP A 547 -20.42 -5.08 -24.31
C ASP A 547 -19.43 -4.49 -23.28
N GLU A 548 -19.85 -3.39 -22.65
CA GLU A 548 -19.10 -2.66 -21.62
C GLU A 548 -18.94 -3.52 -20.36
N ALA A 549 -19.99 -4.24 -19.96
CA ALA A 549 -19.96 -5.18 -18.85
C ALA A 549 -18.95 -6.32 -19.10
N ALA A 550 -18.97 -6.93 -20.29
CA ALA A 550 -18.04 -7.99 -20.65
C ALA A 550 -16.60 -7.49 -20.67
N ALA A 551 -16.35 -6.28 -21.20
CA ALA A 551 -15.02 -5.66 -21.18
C ALA A 551 -14.53 -5.42 -19.76
N ALA A 552 -15.39 -4.89 -18.87
CA ALA A 552 -15.05 -4.61 -17.49
C ALA A 552 -14.75 -5.90 -16.70
N PHE A 553 -15.59 -6.93 -16.79
CA PHE A 553 -15.31 -8.23 -16.15
C PHE A 553 -14.07 -8.92 -16.71
N ALA A 554 -13.82 -8.81 -18.02
CA ALA A 554 -12.60 -9.33 -18.62
C ALA A 554 -11.35 -8.60 -18.10
N ARG A 555 -11.41 -7.28 -17.91
CA ARG A 555 -10.30 -6.51 -17.32
C ARG A 555 -10.08 -6.88 -15.85
N SER A 556 -11.15 -6.96 -15.06
CA SER A 556 -11.09 -7.42 -13.66
C SER A 556 -10.44 -8.80 -13.56
N HIS A 557 -10.87 -9.76 -14.40
CA HIS A 557 -10.28 -11.09 -14.47
C HIS A 557 -8.81 -11.09 -14.93
N ALA A 558 -8.44 -10.21 -15.86
CA ALA A 558 -7.04 -10.12 -16.32
C ALA A 558 -6.10 -9.60 -15.22
N ILE A 559 -6.57 -8.66 -14.39
CA ILE A 559 -5.81 -8.14 -13.24
C ILE A 559 -5.76 -9.21 -12.14
N ASN A 560 -6.91 -9.79 -11.79
CA ASN A 560 -7.03 -10.77 -10.71
C ASN A 560 -7.80 -12.03 -11.16
N PRO A 561 -7.13 -12.97 -11.85
CA PRO A 561 -7.80 -14.14 -12.44
C PRO A 561 -8.28 -15.16 -11.40
N ARG A 562 -7.81 -15.04 -10.15
CA ARG A 562 -8.07 -16.00 -9.09
C ARG A 562 -8.80 -15.39 -7.89
N HIS A 563 -9.61 -14.35 -8.12
CA HIS A 563 -10.48 -13.83 -7.07
C HIS A 563 -11.25 -14.98 -6.40
N LEU A 564 -11.26 -15.05 -5.07
CA LEU A 564 -11.98 -16.11 -4.36
C LEU A 564 -13.47 -15.98 -4.71
N ALA A 565 -14.06 -17.04 -5.27
CA ALA A 565 -15.50 -17.11 -5.45
C ALA A 565 -16.11 -17.43 -4.08
N SER A 566 -17.09 -16.64 -3.64
CA SER A 566 -17.96 -17.00 -2.52
C SER A 566 -19.37 -17.24 -3.03
N ALA A 567 -20.22 -17.87 -2.22
CA ALA A 567 -21.64 -18.04 -2.56
C ALA A 567 -22.36 -16.70 -2.82
N THR A 568 -21.81 -15.59 -2.31
CA THR A 568 -22.38 -14.24 -2.44
C THR A 568 -21.61 -13.34 -3.41
N GLN A 569 -20.42 -13.73 -3.85
CA GLN A 569 -19.57 -12.98 -4.78
C GLN A 569 -18.91 -13.92 -5.81
N PRO A 570 -19.56 -14.13 -6.98
CA PRO A 570 -19.00 -14.93 -8.07
C PRO A 570 -17.74 -14.31 -8.65
N ARG A 571 -16.86 -15.11 -9.26
CA ARG A 571 -15.66 -14.59 -9.93
C ARG A 571 -16.03 -13.70 -11.10
N ALA A 572 -15.11 -12.79 -11.44
CA ALA A 572 -15.21 -12.01 -12.66
C ALA A 572 -15.34 -12.89 -13.92
N SER A 573 -14.69 -14.07 -13.95
CA SER A 573 -14.82 -15.05 -15.03
C SER A 573 -16.23 -15.61 -15.17
N ASP A 574 -16.90 -15.85 -14.03
CA ASP A 574 -18.24 -16.43 -14.00
C ASP A 574 -19.25 -15.39 -14.50
N ARG A 575 -19.14 -14.15 -14.01
CA ARG A 575 -19.91 -13.00 -14.51
C ARG A 575 -19.66 -12.72 -15.98
N LEU A 576 -18.42 -12.84 -16.45
CA LEU A 576 -18.08 -12.68 -17.85
C LEU A 576 -18.79 -13.73 -18.73
N ALA A 577 -18.85 -14.99 -18.28
CA ALA A 577 -19.56 -16.04 -19.00
C ALA A 577 -21.07 -15.78 -19.06
N GLU A 578 -21.68 -15.38 -17.94
CA GLU A 578 -23.09 -14.99 -17.85
C GLU A 578 -23.43 -13.84 -18.81
N VAL A 579 -22.66 -12.75 -18.75
CA VAL A 579 -22.88 -11.58 -19.60
C VAL A 579 -22.68 -11.90 -21.08
N ARG A 580 -21.69 -12.71 -21.44
CA ARG A 580 -21.49 -13.13 -22.85
C ARG A 580 -22.62 -13.98 -23.39
N ALA A 581 -23.19 -14.86 -22.56
CA ALA A 581 -24.34 -15.66 -22.96
C ALA A 581 -25.55 -14.75 -23.22
N GLU A 582 -25.77 -13.77 -22.36
CA GLU A 582 -26.86 -12.81 -22.48
C GLU A 582 -26.66 -11.86 -23.68
N GLN A 583 -25.45 -11.34 -23.88
CA GLN A 583 -25.04 -10.57 -25.05
C GLN A 583 -25.37 -11.31 -26.35
N ALA A 584 -25.00 -12.60 -26.46
CA ALA A 584 -25.29 -13.41 -27.64
C ALA A 584 -26.79 -13.66 -27.83
N ARG A 585 -27.56 -13.78 -26.74
CA ARG A 585 -29.01 -13.95 -26.79
C ARG A 585 -29.69 -12.69 -27.34
N ILE A 586 -29.33 -11.54 -26.80
CA ILE A 586 -29.86 -10.24 -27.22
C ILE A 586 -29.44 -9.91 -28.66
N ALA A 587 -28.20 -10.19 -29.05
CA ALA A 587 -27.75 -9.99 -30.43
C ALA A 587 -28.59 -10.78 -31.46
N ARG A 588 -28.95 -12.04 -31.17
CA ARG A 588 -29.87 -12.83 -32.03
C ARG A 588 -31.27 -12.21 -32.09
N LEU A 589 -31.73 -11.65 -30.98
CA LEU A 589 -33.03 -10.99 -30.92
C LEU A 589 -33.02 -9.70 -31.75
N GLU A 590 -31.97 -8.89 -31.63
CA GLU A 590 -31.76 -7.69 -32.44
C GLU A 590 -31.63 -8.01 -33.93
N GLU A 591 -30.97 -9.10 -34.30
CA GLU A 591 -30.89 -9.56 -35.69
C GLU A 591 -32.28 -9.87 -36.26
N SER A 592 -33.14 -10.53 -35.46
CA SER A 592 -34.54 -10.75 -35.86
C SER A 592 -35.38 -9.47 -35.96
N LEU A 593 -34.92 -8.37 -35.33
CA LEU A 593 -35.53 -7.04 -35.39
C LEU A 593 -34.92 -6.17 -36.50
N ALA A 594 -33.78 -6.56 -37.08
CA ALA A 594 -33.07 -5.77 -38.09
C ALA A 594 -33.87 -5.62 -39.40
N GLY A 595 -34.81 -6.52 -39.66
CA GLY A 595 -35.75 -6.46 -40.79
C GLY A 595 -36.95 -5.54 -40.56
N ASP A 596 -37.12 -4.96 -39.36
CA ASP A 596 -38.17 -3.98 -39.10
C ASP A 596 -37.90 -2.71 -39.94
N PRO A 597 -38.87 -2.22 -40.75
CA PRO A 597 -38.70 -1.04 -41.60
C PRO A 597 -38.27 0.22 -40.84
N SER A 598 -38.57 0.30 -39.54
CA SER A 598 -38.21 1.43 -38.68
C SER A 598 -36.76 1.38 -38.16
N VAL A 599 -36.10 0.22 -38.28
CA VAL A 599 -34.69 0.00 -37.95
C VAL A 599 -33.85 -0.08 -39.24
N ALA A 600 -34.43 -0.61 -40.31
CA ALA A 600 -33.82 -0.72 -41.63
C ALA A 600 -33.40 0.65 -42.18
N GLY A 601 -32.15 0.77 -42.65
CA GLY A 601 -31.61 2.01 -43.24
C GLY A 601 -31.08 3.05 -42.24
N THR A 602 -31.20 2.84 -40.93
CA THR A 602 -30.57 3.69 -39.92
C THR A 602 -29.15 3.21 -39.59
N PRO A 603 -28.14 4.10 -39.47
CA PRO A 603 -26.78 3.72 -39.11
C PRO A 603 -26.74 2.97 -37.76
N ALA A 604 -25.91 1.93 -37.69
CA ALA A 604 -25.82 1.03 -36.53
C ALA A 604 -25.58 1.75 -35.19
N ALA A 605 -24.83 2.85 -35.21
CA ALA A 605 -24.46 3.64 -34.02
C ALA A 605 -25.32 4.91 -33.83
N SER A 606 -26.38 5.11 -34.62
CA SER A 606 -27.19 6.34 -34.52
C SER A 606 -28.13 6.33 -33.31
N ALA A 607 -28.33 7.50 -32.71
CA ALA A 607 -29.29 7.68 -31.60
C ALA A 607 -30.70 7.19 -31.98
N ALA A 608 -31.14 7.47 -33.21
CA ALA A 608 -32.43 7.06 -33.73
C ALA A 608 -32.60 5.53 -33.76
N ARG A 609 -31.57 4.80 -34.20
CA ARG A 609 -31.60 3.33 -34.21
C ARG A 609 -31.71 2.75 -32.80
N HIS A 610 -30.92 3.28 -31.88
CA HIS A 610 -30.95 2.83 -30.48
C HIS A 610 -32.29 3.13 -29.81
N ALA A 611 -32.85 4.33 -30.01
CA ALA A 611 -34.19 4.65 -29.51
C ALA A 611 -35.24 3.65 -30.03
N ARG A 612 -35.16 3.29 -31.32
CA ARG A 612 -36.12 2.36 -31.91
C ARG A 612 -35.94 0.91 -31.43
N LEU A 613 -34.70 0.44 -31.32
CA LEU A 613 -34.42 -0.89 -30.75
C LEU A 613 -34.91 -0.98 -29.30
N ALA A 614 -34.77 0.08 -28.52
CA ALA A 614 -35.28 0.11 -27.15
C ALA A 614 -36.80 -0.12 -27.07
N GLU A 615 -37.59 0.52 -27.94
CA GLU A 615 -39.04 0.31 -27.98
C GLU A 615 -39.41 -1.14 -28.36
N LEU A 616 -38.73 -1.69 -29.36
CA LEU A 616 -38.99 -3.05 -29.85
C LEU A 616 -38.61 -4.12 -28.82
N LEU A 617 -37.49 -3.93 -28.11
CA LEU A 617 -37.04 -4.83 -27.05
C LEU A 617 -37.95 -4.77 -25.82
N GLU A 618 -38.41 -3.57 -25.43
CA GLU A 618 -39.40 -3.42 -24.36
C GLU A 618 -40.70 -4.17 -24.70
N ALA A 619 -41.18 -4.02 -25.94
CA ALA A 619 -42.38 -4.72 -26.42
C ALA A 619 -42.22 -6.25 -26.45
N ARG A 620 -41.00 -6.76 -26.52
CA ARG A 620 -40.68 -8.20 -26.43
C ARG A 620 -40.40 -8.69 -25.00
N GLY A 621 -40.58 -7.83 -24.00
CA GLY A 621 -40.35 -8.19 -22.60
C GLY A 621 -38.88 -8.18 -22.19
N GLU A 622 -38.04 -7.40 -22.88
CA GLU A 622 -36.60 -7.27 -22.61
C GLU A 622 -36.24 -5.88 -22.04
N PRO A 623 -36.75 -5.49 -20.86
CA PRO A 623 -36.62 -4.13 -20.34
C PRO A 623 -35.18 -3.71 -20.03
N VAL A 624 -34.31 -4.68 -19.66
CA VAL A 624 -32.90 -4.42 -19.37
C VAL A 624 -32.14 -4.08 -20.66
N ALA A 625 -32.31 -4.89 -21.72
CA ALA A 625 -31.71 -4.61 -23.02
C ALA A 625 -32.26 -3.32 -23.63
N ALA A 626 -33.57 -3.09 -23.49
CA ALA A 626 -34.21 -1.84 -23.90
C ALA A 626 -33.58 -0.62 -23.20
N ARG A 627 -33.35 -0.71 -21.89
CA ARG A 627 -32.66 0.33 -21.14
C ARG A 627 -31.25 0.60 -21.69
N GLY A 628 -30.46 -0.43 -21.97
CA GLY A 628 -29.11 -0.27 -22.54
C GLY A 628 -29.12 0.55 -23.83
N HIS A 629 -30.08 0.29 -24.72
CA HIS A 629 -30.26 1.08 -25.93
C HIS A 629 -30.72 2.52 -25.66
N ARG A 630 -31.63 2.76 -24.71
CA ARG A 630 -31.99 4.15 -24.32
C ARG A 630 -30.76 4.92 -23.86
N LEU A 631 -29.92 4.30 -23.03
CA LEU A 631 -28.70 4.91 -22.53
C LEU A 631 -27.70 5.19 -23.66
N ARG A 632 -27.52 4.26 -24.61
CA ARG A 632 -26.69 4.48 -25.80
C ARG A 632 -27.22 5.59 -26.70
N ALA A 633 -28.54 5.72 -26.84
CA ALA A 633 -29.15 6.80 -27.61
C ALA A 633 -28.84 8.19 -27.02
N LEU A 634 -28.69 8.30 -25.70
CA LEU A 634 -28.33 9.55 -25.01
C LEU A 634 -26.86 9.97 -25.23
N THR A 635 -25.99 9.02 -25.58
CA THR A 635 -24.54 9.25 -25.77
C THR A 635 -24.10 9.18 -27.22
N ALA A 636 -24.94 8.71 -28.12
CA ALA A 636 -24.66 8.65 -29.55
C ALA A 636 -24.60 10.06 -30.17
N SER A 637 -23.61 10.28 -31.03
CA SER A 637 -23.38 11.53 -31.76
C SER A 637 -24.36 11.73 -32.91
#